data_AF-A0A318CSC8-F1
#
_entry.id   AF-A0A318CSC8-F1
#
_cell.length_a   1.000
_cell.length_b   1.000
_cell.length_c   1.000
_cell.angle_alpha   90.00
_cell.angle_beta   90.00
_cell.angle_gamma   90.00
#
_symmetry.space_group_name_H-M   'P 1'
#
loop_
_entity.id
_entity.type
_entity.pdbx_description
1 polymer ?
#
loop_
_entity_poly.entity_id
_entity_poly.type
_entity_poly.pdbx_seq_one_letter_code
_entity_poly.pdbx_strand_id
1 'polypeptide(L)'
;MILKKIKAFLRKKGVTGLCFGRSLKTVPEGSIVLFPYEPGILNCGITGILAFKKRSARTADLPVDEFEHKVKDLLEYTWERLEQKGLRQKEHYPGGKELLAQIKRLCDKLKAQDSFYECFSNSSGCKDRVSALYPKLERLIETEEKARIQTTGRLAPEDYELTRLKDIVWSLKHDVLENIEKIKALGSFEQYDENPLVVRQLKGINLVFNNLDRLEVRGRDSAGISIFFMLDDTSFSQFQKTLQEASLLDEFEARQAGQVLVNCNIRVNRRGSTVSLAFTYKLAAEIGSLGDNVQYLRKQVREDAVFQHLIRFPHLYQTTIAHTRWASVGEISEANCHPVDNLGVEQDDPHEKGQVGVSESNLGSGTIHVCLNGDIDNYMSLKRDYERETGNSIAGLITTDTKIIPLQIEKYLNTGKTVEESVLMAVNDFDGSHSIAMHTDLAPGKLFLAQKGSGQAMFVGLAEDHYVPASETYGFVEETSRYVKMAGDRVVEGISGSTQGQLFVLDQDSSGGIESIRAMYYDGTPVDLSEKDVKKTEITSRDIDRQNYPHYFFKEISESPGSVEQTIQGRLAIVEKDGKKYPQVLLDDSVISPRLEQALMGESIRNVFFIGQGTAGVAASVCAELLSYYLKGKNIRGASFKASEFSGFMVDDTLDDTLVVAITQSGTTTDTNRAIDMAREQGAHTIAIVNRRDSDITFKVDGVLYTSTGRDIEMSVASTKAYYAQIAAGSILGLKLAQLTGSITDDFVLAEIEQLLRLPDSMKKVLARHKEIGNSAKKFAVTKRYWAIVGSGPNKISADEIRIKLSELCYKTISSDVVEDKKHIDLSAEPLIFVCAAGNREDVLSDIVKDTAIFKAHQAVPIVVATEGERRFDPYADAVISVPEVKERFAPIINTLVGHMWGYYAALAINEESHFLFNSVHKPLPLVVVQ
;
A
#
# COMPACT_ATOMS: atom_id res chain seq x y z
N MET A 1 -28.20 41.89 36.54
CA MET A 1 -27.16 42.94 36.64
C MET A 1 -25.77 42.39 37.02
N ILE A 2 -25.69 41.50 38.02
CA ILE A 2 -24.41 40.87 38.49
C ILE A 2 -23.70 40.06 37.38
N LEU A 3 -24.43 39.23 36.62
CA LEU A 3 -23.87 38.42 35.53
C LEU A 3 -23.18 39.26 34.43
N LYS A 4 -23.69 40.46 34.13
CA LYS A 4 -23.08 41.39 33.16
C LYS A 4 -21.76 41.96 33.68
N LYS A 5 -21.68 42.29 34.97
CA LYS A 5 -20.43 42.75 35.61
C LYS A 5 -19.38 41.64 35.68
N ILE A 6 -19.79 40.41 36.01
CA ILE A 6 -18.92 39.23 36.02
C ILE A 6 -18.40 38.94 34.61
N LYS A 7 -19.27 38.89 33.59
CA LYS A 7 -18.84 38.69 32.19
C LYS A 7 -17.88 39.77 31.70
N ALA A 8 -18.10 41.04 32.07
CA ALA A 8 -17.19 42.14 31.72
C ALA A 8 -15.82 42.02 32.44
N PHE A 9 -15.82 41.61 33.70
CA PHE A 9 -14.60 41.36 34.47
C PHE A 9 -13.81 40.17 33.93
N LEU A 10 -14.48 39.05 33.64
CA LEU A 10 -13.88 37.84 33.08
C LEU A 10 -13.31 38.10 31.68
N ARG A 11 -14.01 38.86 30.82
CA ARG A 11 -13.46 39.31 29.52
C ARG A 11 -12.18 40.14 29.67
N LYS A 12 -12.12 41.06 30.64
CA LYS A 12 -10.89 41.83 30.95
C LYS A 12 -9.73 40.95 31.43
N LYS A 13 -10.02 39.75 31.93
CA LYS A 13 -9.04 38.75 32.39
C LYS A 13 -8.74 37.67 31.34
N GLY A 14 -9.17 37.86 30.09
CA GLY A 14 -8.87 36.94 28.99
C GLY A 14 -9.77 35.70 28.94
N VAL A 15 -10.87 35.66 29.69
CA VAL A 15 -11.85 34.58 29.58
C VAL A 15 -12.75 34.83 28.37
N THR A 16 -12.79 33.88 27.44
CA THR A 16 -13.51 34.00 26.15
C THR A 16 -14.98 33.62 26.27
N GLY A 17 -15.32 32.74 27.20
CA GLY A 17 -16.68 32.28 27.46
C GLY A 17 -16.92 31.91 28.92
N LEU A 18 -18.15 32.08 29.39
CA LEU A 18 -18.61 31.55 30.68
C LEU A 18 -19.77 30.61 30.39
N CYS A 19 -19.53 29.31 30.56
CA CYS A 19 -20.44 28.22 30.26
C CYS A 19 -20.87 27.52 31.56
N PHE A 20 -22.03 26.87 31.55
CA PHE A 20 -22.54 26.12 32.69
C PHE A 20 -22.85 24.70 32.24
N GLY A 21 -22.33 23.69 32.95
CA GLY A 21 -22.60 22.27 32.68
C GLY A 21 -22.22 21.77 31.28
N ARG A 22 -21.27 22.42 30.59
CA ARG A 22 -20.84 22.04 29.23
C ARG A 22 -19.49 21.32 29.24
N SER A 23 -19.29 20.34 28.36
CA SER A 23 -17.98 19.68 28.22
C SER A 23 -16.88 20.69 27.90
N LEU A 24 -15.70 20.53 28.51
CA LEU A 24 -14.51 21.32 28.15
C LEU A 24 -14.13 21.14 26.67
N LYS A 25 -14.50 20.03 26.02
CA LYS A 25 -14.22 19.80 24.60
C LYS A 25 -15.00 20.76 23.69
N THR A 26 -16.26 21.05 24.02
CA THR A 26 -17.18 21.80 23.14
C THR A 26 -17.19 23.31 23.38
N VAL A 27 -16.58 23.79 24.47
CA VAL A 27 -16.50 25.23 24.77
C VAL A 27 -15.26 25.87 24.12
N PRO A 28 -15.32 27.16 23.72
CA PRO A 28 -14.16 27.87 23.18
C PRO A 28 -12.97 27.89 24.14
N GLU A 29 -11.75 27.92 23.62
CA GLU A 29 -10.54 28.07 24.42
C GLU A 29 -10.53 29.36 25.26
N GLY A 30 -10.06 29.26 26.50
CA GLY A 30 -10.17 30.35 27.48
C GLY A 30 -11.56 30.46 28.11
N SER A 31 -12.46 29.48 27.91
CA SER A 31 -13.76 29.47 28.58
C SER A 31 -13.64 28.92 29.99
N ILE A 32 -14.41 29.49 30.91
CA ILE A 32 -14.70 28.91 32.21
C ILE A 32 -16.01 28.13 32.10
N VAL A 33 -16.00 26.88 32.54
CA VAL A 33 -17.19 26.07 32.74
C VAL A 33 -17.45 25.93 34.24
N LEU A 34 -18.65 26.32 34.65
CA LEU A 34 -19.16 26.10 36.00
C LEU A 34 -20.06 24.85 35.98
N PHE A 35 -19.68 23.80 36.71
CA PHE A 35 -20.53 22.65 36.95
C PHE A 35 -21.26 22.88 38.28
N PRO A 36 -22.58 23.15 38.26
CA PRO A 36 -23.34 23.40 39.47
C PRO A 36 -23.38 22.15 40.35
N TYR A 37 -23.54 22.37 41.66
CA TYR A 37 -23.72 21.32 42.65
C TYR A 37 -25.02 20.54 42.41
N GLU A 38 -24.91 19.23 42.16
CA GLU A 38 -26.02 18.29 42.29
C GLU A 38 -25.95 17.60 43.66
N PRO A 39 -26.98 17.77 44.52
CA PRO A 39 -27.04 17.07 45.81
C PRO A 39 -27.01 15.55 45.60
N GLY A 40 -25.96 14.87 46.06
CA GLY A 40 -25.85 13.40 46.04
C GLY A 40 -24.66 12.81 45.28
N ILE A 41 -23.94 13.59 44.47
CA ILE A 41 -22.82 13.09 43.62
C ILE A 41 -21.43 13.42 44.22
N LEU A 42 -21.28 14.54 44.94
CA LEU A 42 -20.00 14.98 45.52
C LEU A 42 -20.16 15.20 47.04
N ASN A 43 -19.95 14.15 47.83
CA ASN A 43 -20.21 14.13 49.28
C ASN A 43 -19.09 14.71 50.17
N CYS A 44 -18.13 15.46 49.61
CA CYS A 44 -16.92 15.91 50.33
C CYS A 44 -16.86 17.42 50.64
N GLY A 45 -17.96 18.16 50.54
CA GLY A 45 -17.98 19.61 50.84
C GLY A 45 -17.55 20.51 49.69
N ILE A 46 -17.51 20.00 48.45
CA ILE A 46 -17.27 20.77 47.22
C ILE A 46 -18.62 21.37 46.74
N THR A 47 -18.75 22.69 46.72
CA THR A 47 -19.97 23.43 46.31
C THR A 47 -20.14 23.57 44.79
N GLY A 48 -19.24 22.99 43.99
CA GLY A 48 -19.26 23.01 42.52
C GLY A 48 -17.86 22.87 41.92
N ILE A 49 -17.76 22.43 40.67
CA ILE A 49 -16.48 22.30 39.95
C ILE A 49 -16.36 23.48 38.97
N LEU A 50 -15.28 24.24 39.10
CA LEU A 50 -14.91 25.26 38.12
C LEU A 50 -13.79 24.70 37.25
N ALA A 51 -14.09 24.47 35.97
CA ALA A 51 -13.12 23.99 35.01
C ALA A 51 -12.76 25.13 34.05
N PHE A 52 -11.48 25.35 33.82
CA PHE A 52 -11.00 26.34 32.87
C PHE A 52 -10.40 25.63 31.66
N LYS A 53 -11.00 25.83 30.47
CA LYS A 53 -10.36 25.40 29.23
C LYS A 53 -9.18 26.34 29.00
N LYS A 54 -7.99 25.87 29.35
CA LYS A 54 -6.75 26.62 29.10
C LYS A 54 -6.75 27.02 27.63
N ARG A 55 -6.46 28.29 27.35
CA ARG A 55 -6.06 28.64 25.98
C ARG A 55 -4.86 27.78 25.67
N SER A 56 -4.86 27.07 24.54
CA SER A 56 -3.59 26.57 24.06
C SER A 56 -2.68 27.79 24.00
N ALA A 57 -1.45 27.65 24.48
CA ALA A 57 -0.52 28.75 24.34
C ALA A 57 -0.39 29.00 22.84
N ARG A 58 -1.06 30.03 22.31
CA ARG A 58 -0.90 30.55 20.93
C ARG A 58 0.50 31.15 20.71
N THR A 59 1.49 30.64 21.44
CA THR A 59 2.88 31.07 21.52
C THR A 59 3.74 29.86 21.90
N ALA A 60 3.58 28.74 21.20
CA ALA A 60 4.70 27.84 20.98
C ALA A 60 5.12 28.11 19.53
N ASP A 61 6.37 28.52 19.32
CA ASP A 61 6.91 28.90 18.01
C ASP A 61 6.37 27.96 16.92
N LEU A 62 5.78 28.54 15.88
CA LEU A 62 5.31 27.74 14.75
C LEU A 62 6.52 26.93 14.26
N PRO A 63 6.38 25.62 13.98
CA PRO A 63 7.52 24.80 13.58
C PRO A 63 8.32 25.40 12.41
N VAL A 64 7.66 26.23 11.58
CA VAL A 64 8.26 26.95 10.45
C VAL A 64 9.40 27.90 10.84
N ASP A 65 9.37 28.55 12.01
CA ASP A 65 10.45 29.46 12.46
C ASP A 65 11.75 28.70 12.68
N GLU A 66 11.68 27.63 13.47
CA GLU A 66 12.80 26.73 13.70
C GLU A 66 13.22 26.02 12.40
N PHE A 67 12.26 25.64 11.55
CA PHE A 67 12.52 25.00 10.27
C PHE A 67 13.37 25.88 9.35
N GLU A 68 13.03 27.16 9.21
CA GLU A 68 13.82 28.11 8.41
C GLU A 68 15.25 28.26 8.93
N HIS A 69 15.45 28.23 10.25
CA HIS A 69 16.78 28.29 10.85
C HIS A 69 17.58 27.01 10.52
N LYS A 70 16.99 25.83 10.70
CA LYS A 70 17.65 24.55 10.41
C LYS A 70 17.96 24.38 8.92
N VAL A 71 17.12 24.90 8.02
CA VAL A 71 17.41 24.92 6.58
C VAL A 71 18.59 25.84 6.26
N LYS A 72 18.76 26.96 6.99
CA LYS A 72 19.98 27.78 6.84
C LYS A 72 21.22 27.01 7.30
N ASP A 73 21.13 26.28 8.41
CA ASP A 73 22.23 25.42 8.88
C ASP A 73 22.57 24.34 7.85
N LEU A 74 21.57 23.72 7.23
CA LEU A 74 21.77 22.69 6.19
C LEU A 74 22.61 23.21 5.02
N LEU A 75 22.41 24.46 4.60
CA LEU A 75 23.17 25.08 3.51
C LEU A 75 24.66 25.29 3.84
N GLU A 76 25.07 25.12 5.11
CA GLU A 76 26.47 25.19 5.51
C GLU A 76 27.24 23.87 5.32
N TYR A 77 26.55 22.78 4.98
CA TYR A 77 27.11 21.43 4.92
C TYR A 77 26.97 20.79 3.51
N THR A 78 26.94 21.61 2.46
CA THR A 78 27.04 21.18 1.06
C THR A 78 28.37 20.49 0.76
N TRP A 79 28.44 19.68 -0.32
CA TRP A 79 29.66 18.92 -0.64
C TRP A 79 30.89 19.83 -0.75
N GLU A 80 30.75 20.91 -1.53
CA GLU A 80 31.80 21.92 -1.73
C GLU A 80 32.23 22.60 -0.42
N ARG A 81 31.28 22.93 0.46
CA ARG A 81 31.59 23.58 1.74
C ARG A 81 32.27 22.64 2.73
N LEU A 82 31.92 21.35 2.71
CA LEU A 82 32.61 20.36 3.54
C LEU A 82 34.07 20.21 3.11
N GLU A 83 34.34 20.19 1.79
CA GLU A 83 35.71 20.20 1.27
C GLU A 83 36.47 21.45 1.69
N GLN A 84 35.86 22.65 1.57
CA GLN A 84 36.45 23.91 2.02
C GLN A 84 36.73 23.93 3.54
N LYS A 85 35.87 23.29 4.34
CA LYS A 85 35.98 23.22 5.81
C LYS A 85 36.88 22.06 6.30
N GLY A 86 37.31 21.16 5.41
CA GLY A 86 38.07 19.96 5.78
C GLY A 86 37.28 18.97 6.66
N LEU A 87 35.95 18.96 6.55
CA LEU A 87 35.06 18.11 7.34
C LEU A 87 34.81 16.77 6.63
N ARG A 88 34.64 15.69 7.42
CA ARG A 88 34.36 14.35 6.89
C ARG A 88 32.97 14.27 6.27
N GLN A 89 32.89 13.91 4.98
CA GLN A 89 31.62 13.88 4.24
C GLN A 89 30.61 12.89 4.86
N LYS A 90 31.06 11.70 5.24
CA LYS A 90 30.21 10.66 5.84
C LYS A 90 29.43 11.10 7.09
N GLU A 91 29.94 12.08 7.84
CA GLU A 91 29.35 12.53 9.10
C GLU A 91 28.44 13.74 8.93
N HIS A 92 28.79 14.65 8.01
CA HIS A 92 28.19 15.97 7.92
C HIS A 92 27.40 16.22 6.64
N TYR A 93 27.49 15.36 5.63
CA TYR A 93 26.84 15.56 4.34
C TYR A 93 25.35 15.18 4.33
N PRO A 94 24.48 15.89 3.58
CA PRO A 94 24.54 17.34 3.29
C PRO A 94 24.17 18.19 4.53
N GLY A 95 23.89 17.55 5.67
CA GLY A 95 23.72 18.16 7.00
C GLY A 95 23.96 17.18 8.16
N GLY A 96 24.30 15.93 7.86
CA GLY A 96 24.39 14.84 8.82
C GLY A 96 23.02 14.33 9.28
N LYS A 97 23.02 13.13 9.86
CA LYS A 97 21.81 12.40 10.26
C LYS A 97 20.95 13.15 11.28
N GLU A 98 21.59 13.82 12.24
CA GLU A 98 20.88 14.48 13.35
C GLU A 98 20.14 15.74 12.88
N LEU A 99 20.77 16.60 12.07
CA LEU A 99 20.12 17.80 11.54
C LEU A 99 18.93 17.44 10.65
N LEU A 100 19.09 16.46 9.76
CA LEU A 100 18.00 15.98 8.92
C LEU A 100 16.86 15.36 9.75
N ALA A 101 17.18 14.63 10.82
CA ALA A 101 16.17 14.11 11.75
C ALA A 101 15.40 15.24 12.45
N GLN A 102 16.07 16.33 12.86
CA GLN A 102 15.43 17.51 13.44
C GLN A 102 14.51 18.21 12.43
N ILE A 103 14.99 18.46 11.21
CA ILE A 103 14.18 19.04 10.13
C ILE A 103 12.96 18.16 9.84
N LYS A 104 13.12 16.84 9.78
CA LYS A 104 12.01 15.90 9.58
C LYS A 104 10.97 15.98 10.70
N ARG A 105 11.39 16.04 11.98
CA ARG A 105 10.46 16.19 13.12
C ARG A 105 9.68 17.51 13.04
N LEU A 106 10.31 18.59 12.62
CA LEU A 106 9.63 19.88 12.43
C LEU A 106 8.63 19.82 11.26
N CYS A 107 8.98 19.12 10.18
CA CYS A 107 8.06 18.84 9.08
C CYS A 107 6.84 18.04 9.54
N ASP A 108 7.04 17.00 10.35
CA ASP A 108 5.96 16.17 10.88
C ASP A 108 5.05 16.97 11.83
N LYS A 109 5.61 17.88 12.64
CA LYS A 109 4.82 18.79 13.48
C LYS A 109 3.90 19.73 12.68
N LEU A 110 4.26 20.10 11.45
CA LEU A 110 3.39 20.91 10.58
C LEU A 110 2.10 20.16 10.18
N LYS A 111 2.10 18.83 10.26
CA LYS A 111 0.94 17.98 9.96
C LYS A 111 -0.03 17.87 11.14
N ALA A 112 0.38 18.18 12.36
CA ALA A 112 -0.51 18.22 13.52
C ALA A 112 -1.65 19.23 13.31
N GLN A 113 -2.84 18.94 13.83
CA GLN A 113 -4.09 19.68 13.53
C GLN A 113 -3.97 21.19 13.69
N ASP A 114 -3.36 21.66 14.79
CA ASP A 114 -3.22 23.09 15.08
C ASP A 114 -2.22 23.78 14.16
N SER A 115 -1.05 23.17 13.94
CA SER A 115 -0.03 23.72 13.04
C SER A 115 -0.54 23.72 11.59
N PHE A 116 -1.24 22.66 11.19
CA PHE A 116 -1.84 22.57 9.87
C PHE A 116 -2.89 23.66 9.65
N TYR A 117 -3.75 23.94 10.65
CA TYR A 117 -4.74 25.02 10.54
C TYR A 117 -4.10 26.41 10.35
N GLU A 118 -2.99 26.69 11.02
CA GLU A 118 -2.24 27.94 10.85
C GLU A 118 -1.70 28.08 9.41
N CYS A 119 -1.26 26.98 8.81
CA CYS A 119 -0.84 26.95 7.41
C CYS A 119 -2.03 26.98 6.44
N PHE A 120 -3.15 26.35 6.78
CA PHE A 120 -4.38 26.39 5.98
C PHE A 120 -4.97 27.80 5.88
N SER A 121 -5.14 28.47 7.02
CA SER A 121 -5.68 29.84 7.11
C SER A 121 -4.68 30.92 6.67
N ASN A 122 -3.40 30.54 6.61
CA ASN A 122 -2.26 31.43 6.35
C ASN A 122 -2.21 32.67 7.28
N SER A 123 -2.83 32.60 8.46
CA SER A 123 -2.99 33.76 9.36
C SER A 123 -1.64 34.33 9.84
N SER A 124 -0.63 33.47 9.93
CA SER A 124 0.74 33.77 10.35
C SER A 124 1.74 33.85 9.18
N GLY A 125 1.26 33.80 7.93
CA GLY A 125 2.11 33.63 6.75
C GLY A 125 2.73 32.24 6.62
N CYS A 126 2.28 31.23 7.41
CA CYS A 126 2.87 29.89 7.37
C CYS A 126 2.87 29.30 5.95
N LYS A 127 1.76 29.36 5.21
CA LYS A 127 1.66 28.80 3.85
C LYS A 127 2.72 29.38 2.93
N ASP A 128 2.86 30.69 2.95
CA ASP A 128 3.78 31.41 2.07
C ASP A 128 5.24 31.08 2.41
N ARG A 129 5.55 30.97 3.70
CA ARG A 129 6.89 30.60 4.19
C ARG A 129 7.27 29.17 3.83
N VAL A 130 6.37 28.21 4.04
CA VAL A 130 6.56 26.81 3.63
C VAL A 130 6.70 26.71 2.10
N SER A 131 5.87 27.44 1.36
CA SER A 131 5.93 27.52 -0.12
C SER A 131 7.24 28.12 -0.63
N ALA A 132 7.87 29.02 0.13
CA ALA A 132 9.17 29.61 -0.19
C ALA A 132 10.36 28.72 0.20
N LEU A 133 10.15 27.73 1.07
CA LEU A 133 11.19 26.86 1.61
C LEU A 133 11.50 25.67 0.71
N TYR A 134 10.48 24.90 0.31
CA TYR A 134 10.71 23.66 -0.44
C TYR A 134 11.47 23.87 -1.77
N PRO A 135 11.27 24.96 -2.57
CA PRO A 135 12.02 25.16 -3.81
C PRO A 135 13.51 25.45 -3.56
N LYS A 136 13.88 25.99 -2.38
CA LYS A 136 15.28 26.17 -2.00
C LYS A 136 15.95 24.83 -1.75
N LEU A 137 15.24 23.92 -1.09
CA LEU A 137 15.70 22.56 -0.83
C LEU A 137 15.76 21.73 -2.12
N GLU A 138 14.80 21.86 -3.03
CA GLU A 138 14.85 21.23 -4.36
C GLU A 138 16.11 21.65 -5.13
N ARG A 139 16.40 22.95 -5.20
CA ARG A 139 17.63 23.45 -5.85
C ARG A 139 18.90 22.95 -5.18
N LEU A 140 18.91 22.84 -3.85
CA LEU A 140 20.03 22.26 -3.12
C LEU A 140 20.23 20.81 -3.54
N ILE A 141 19.19 19.99 -3.50
CA ILE A 141 19.24 18.58 -3.92
C ILE A 141 19.77 18.47 -5.36
N GLU A 142 19.21 19.23 -6.31
CA GLU A 142 19.64 19.18 -7.71
C GLU A 142 21.11 19.57 -7.91
N THR A 143 21.58 20.57 -7.16
CA THR A 143 22.98 21.03 -7.22
C THR A 143 23.92 19.95 -6.67
N GLU A 144 23.55 19.37 -5.54
CA GLU A 144 24.30 18.31 -4.88
C GLU A 144 24.35 17.03 -5.72
N GLU A 145 23.23 16.60 -6.30
CA GLU A 145 23.20 15.41 -7.18
C GLU A 145 24.10 15.59 -8.40
N LYS A 146 24.09 16.77 -9.04
CA LYS A 146 24.97 17.07 -10.17
C LYS A 146 26.45 17.03 -9.77
N ALA A 147 26.79 17.64 -8.63
CA ALA A 147 28.16 17.61 -8.11
C ALA A 147 28.61 16.17 -7.81
N ARG A 148 27.75 15.37 -7.18
CA ARG A 148 28.02 13.96 -6.83
C ARG A 148 28.23 13.09 -8.06
N ILE A 149 27.38 13.22 -9.08
CA ILE A 149 27.52 12.48 -10.35
C ILE A 149 28.85 12.83 -11.03
N GLN A 150 29.23 14.11 -11.06
CA GLN A 150 30.50 14.54 -11.65
C GLN A 150 31.73 14.00 -10.90
N THR A 151 31.68 13.97 -9.58
CA THR A 151 32.84 13.57 -8.74
C THR A 151 33.00 12.06 -8.65
N THR A 152 31.90 11.30 -8.53
CA THR A 152 31.95 9.85 -8.23
C THR A 152 31.53 8.95 -9.40
N GLY A 153 30.96 9.53 -10.47
CA GLY A 153 30.48 8.79 -11.64
C GLY A 153 29.31 7.84 -11.36
N ARG A 154 28.91 7.66 -10.10
CA ARG A 154 27.84 6.78 -9.59
C ARG A 154 27.36 7.31 -8.24
N LEU A 155 26.17 6.91 -7.80
CA LEU A 155 25.69 7.20 -6.45
C LEU A 155 26.56 6.46 -5.39
N ALA A 156 26.76 7.05 -4.21
CA ALA A 156 27.48 6.50 -3.05
C ALA A 156 26.56 6.38 -1.82
N PRO A 157 26.95 5.65 -0.75
CA PRO A 157 26.12 5.48 0.45
C PRO A 157 25.67 6.81 1.09
N GLU A 158 26.48 7.87 0.98
CA GLU A 158 26.17 9.21 1.48
C GLU A 158 24.97 9.87 0.78
N ASP A 159 24.59 9.40 -0.42
CA ASP A 159 23.42 9.89 -1.17
C ASP A 159 22.09 9.45 -0.52
N TYR A 160 22.14 8.59 0.50
CA TYR A 160 20.98 8.28 1.33
C TYR A 160 20.46 9.51 2.08
N GLU A 161 21.34 10.42 2.50
CA GLU A 161 20.91 11.65 3.19
C GLU A 161 20.25 12.65 2.21
N LEU A 162 20.65 12.67 0.93
CA LEU A 162 19.91 13.40 -0.11
C LEU A 162 18.52 12.79 -0.33
N THR A 163 18.40 11.47 -0.28
CA THR A 163 17.10 10.77 -0.36
C THR A 163 16.17 11.20 0.77
N ARG A 164 16.67 11.28 2.01
CA ARG A 164 15.91 11.80 3.15
C ARG A 164 15.50 13.27 2.98
N LEU A 165 16.35 14.09 2.38
CA LEU A 165 16.00 15.47 2.08
C LEU A 165 14.90 15.57 1.02
N LYS A 166 14.91 14.71 -0.01
CA LYS A 166 13.81 14.57 -0.97
C LYS A 166 12.50 14.21 -0.29
N ASP A 167 12.54 13.31 0.70
CA ASP A 167 11.35 12.93 1.47
C ASP A 167 10.79 14.10 2.29
N ILE A 168 11.66 14.94 2.87
CA ILE A 168 11.26 16.17 3.57
C ILE A 168 10.60 17.16 2.61
N VAL A 169 11.23 17.41 1.45
CA VAL A 169 10.69 18.30 0.41
C VAL A 169 9.33 17.82 -0.07
N TRP A 170 9.21 16.51 -0.33
CA TRP A 170 7.95 15.88 -0.71
C TRP A 170 6.87 16.11 0.35
N SER A 171 7.20 15.86 1.61
CA SER A 171 6.27 16.04 2.72
C SER A 171 5.77 17.49 2.84
N LEU A 172 6.65 18.49 2.66
CA LEU A 172 6.21 19.90 2.65
C LEU A 172 5.26 20.21 1.48
N LYS A 173 5.59 19.72 0.29
CA LYS A 173 4.84 20.01 -0.93
C LYS A 173 3.52 19.25 -1.00
N HIS A 174 3.57 17.94 -0.87
CA HIS A 174 2.44 17.04 -1.11
C HIS A 174 1.63 16.76 0.17
N ASP A 175 2.30 16.45 1.28
CA ASP A 175 1.60 16.09 2.52
C ASP A 175 1.09 17.31 3.31
N VAL A 176 1.66 18.51 3.09
CA VAL A 176 1.21 19.76 3.74
C VAL A 176 0.51 20.69 2.75
N LEU A 177 1.21 21.23 1.74
CA LEU A 177 0.66 22.30 0.89
C LEU A 177 -0.47 21.83 -0.04
N GLU A 178 -0.30 20.73 -0.77
CA GLU A 178 -1.36 20.22 -1.67
C GLU A 178 -2.60 19.76 -0.89
N ASN A 179 -2.43 19.26 0.33
CA ASN A 179 -3.54 18.91 1.20
C ASN A 179 -4.38 20.12 1.62
N ILE A 180 -3.81 21.33 1.71
CA ILE A 180 -4.60 22.55 1.92
C ILE A 180 -5.61 22.72 0.78
N GLU A 181 -5.17 22.57 -0.47
CA GLU A 181 -6.04 22.72 -1.64
C GLU A 181 -7.07 21.60 -1.73
N LYS A 182 -6.70 20.34 -1.42
CA LYS A 182 -7.63 19.22 -1.36
C LYS A 182 -8.72 19.42 -0.30
N ILE A 183 -8.36 19.93 0.88
CA ILE A 183 -9.31 20.23 1.95
C ILE A 183 -10.20 21.41 1.57
N LYS A 184 -9.66 22.46 0.94
CA LYS A 184 -10.46 23.57 0.41
C LYS A 184 -11.50 23.09 -0.60
N ALA A 185 -11.09 22.21 -1.51
CA ALA A 185 -11.97 21.60 -2.50
C ALA A 185 -13.05 20.67 -1.89
N LEU A 186 -12.88 20.20 -0.65
CA LEU A 186 -13.83 19.33 0.04
C LEU A 186 -14.86 20.09 0.89
N GLY A 187 -14.51 21.30 1.37
CA GLY A 187 -15.25 22.00 2.44
C GLY A 187 -16.21 23.12 2.02
N SER A 188 -16.47 23.34 0.73
CA SER A 188 -17.37 24.40 0.24
C SER A 188 -17.10 25.80 0.85
N PHE A 189 -15.83 26.16 1.08
CA PHE A 189 -15.43 27.44 1.70
C PHE A 189 -15.74 28.68 0.85
N GLU A 190 -16.17 28.50 -0.41
CA GLU A 190 -16.72 29.57 -1.24
C GLU A 190 -18.04 30.15 -0.65
N GLN A 191 -18.74 29.34 0.15
CA GLN A 191 -20.05 29.65 0.73
C GLN A 191 -19.99 29.86 2.25
N TYR A 192 -18.92 29.41 2.92
CA TYR A 192 -18.83 29.34 4.38
C TYR A 192 -17.42 29.71 4.88
N ASP A 193 -17.35 30.26 6.10
CA ASP A 193 -16.07 30.68 6.71
C ASP A 193 -15.10 29.52 6.99
N GLU A 194 -13.80 29.81 6.93
CA GLU A 194 -12.68 28.90 7.28
C GLU A 194 -12.57 28.66 8.80
N ASN A 195 -13.60 28.04 9.39
CA ASN A 195 -13.68 27.71 10.81
C ASN A 195 -12.66 26.59 11.18
N PRO A 196 -11.83 26.76 12.24
CA PRO A 196 -10.88 25.73 12.68
C PRO A 196 -11.53 24.35 12.91
N LEU A 197 -12.76 24.34 13.43
CA LEU A 197 -13.52 23.11 13.66
C LEU A 197 -13.77 22.35 12.34
N VAL A 198 -14.13 23.06 11.28
CA VAL A 198 -14.42 22.48 9.95
C VAL A 198 -13.14 21.97 9.30
N VAL A 199 -12.07 22.76 9.36
CA VAL A 199 -10.76 22.40 8.77
C VAL A 199 -10.20 21.12 9.40
N ARG A 200 -10.28 20.98 10.74
CA ARG A 200 -9.81 19.78 11.45
C ARG A 200 -10.58 18.52 11.02
N GLN A 201 -11.90 18.61 10.90
CA GLN A 201 -12.74 17.48 10.49
C GLN A 201 -12.44 17.05 9.04
N LEU A 202 -12.38 18.03 8.14
CA LEU A 202 -12.08 17.78 6.74
C LEU A 202 -10.65 17.30 6.52
N LYS A 203 -9.68 17.72 7.35
CA LYS A 203 -8.32 17.15 7.34
C LYS A 203 -8.36 15.65 7.61
N GLY A 204 -9.07 15.21 8.65
CA GLY A 204 -9.21 13.79 8.98
C GLY A 204 -9.87 12.99 7.85
N ILE A 205 -10.93 13.53 7.24
CA ILE A 205 -11.62 12.88 6.11
C ILE A 205 -10.72 12.84 4.87
N ASN A 206 -10.02 13.94 4.58
CA ASN A 206 -9.09 14.01 3.45
C ASN A 206 -7.93 13.02 3.61
N LEU A 207 -7.41 12.84 4.82
CA LEU A 207 -6.41 11.82 5.12
C LEU A 207 -6.94 10.42 4.79
N VAL A 208 -8.15 10.09 5.24
CA VAL A 208 -8.78 8.79 4.91
C VAL A 208 -8.94 8.62 3.41
N PHE A 209 -9.33 9.66 2.66
CA PHE A 209 -9.39 9.60 1.21
C PHE A 209 -8.02 9.44 0.54
N ASN A 210 -7.00 10.17 0.98
CA ASN A 210 -5.63 10.00 0.47
C ASN A 210 -5.11 8.57 0.74
N ASN A 211 -5.46 8.00 1.89
CA ASN A 211 -5.11 6.62 2.24
C ASN A 211 -5.84 5.61 1.35
N LEU A 212 -7.14 5.82 1.12
CA LEU A 212 -7.92 4.99 0.23
C LEU A 212 -7.37 5.01 -1.20
N ASP A 213 -6.95 6.19 -1.70
CA ASP A 213 -6.37 6.38 -3.04
C ASP A 213 -5.04 5.61 -3.22
N ARG A 214 -4.26 5.49 -2.15
CA ARG A 214 -2.99 4.74 -2.15
C ARG A 214 -3.17 3.24 -1.98
N LEU A 215 -4.21 2.83 -1.26
CA LEU A 215 -4.52 1.42 -1.01
C LEU A 215 -5.35 0.82 -2.14
N GLU A 216 -6.07 1.65 -2.89
CA GLU A 216 -6.70 1.27 -4.15
C GLU A 216 -5.62 1.13 -5.23
N VAL A 217 -5.49 -0.06 -5.81
CA VAL A 217 -4.48 -0.34 -6.85
C VAL A 217 -5.08 -0.82 -8.17
N ARG A 218 -6.41 -0.80 -8.30
CA ARG A 218 -7.13 -1.34 -9.48
C ARG A 218 -8.18 -0.43 -10.09
N GLY A 219 -8.77 0.50 -9.34
CA GLY A 219 -9.80 1.41 -9.85
C GLY A 219 -11.17 0.78 -10.12
N ARG A 220 -11.43 -0.44 -9.64
CA ARG A 220 -12.67 -1.20 -9.82
C ARG A 220 -13.02 -1.96 -8.55
N ASP A 221 -14.11 -2.74 -8.59
CA ASP A 221 -14.75 -3.42 -7.46
C ASP A 221 -15.64 -2.46 -6.67
N SER A 222 -15.30 -2.11 -5.43
CA SER A 222 -16.12 -1.19 -4.65
C SER A 222 -15.33 -0.47 -3.58
N ALA A 223 -15.73 0.75 -3.27
CA ALA A 223 -15.15 1.55 -2.20
C ALA A 223 -16.24 2.26 -1.41
N GLY A 224 -16.03 2.38 -0.10
CA GLY A 224 -16.98 3.03 0.78
C GLY A 224 -16.32 3.66 1.99
N ILE A 225 -17.01 4.65 2.54
CA ILE A 225 -16.58 5.43 3.69
C ILE A 225 -17.79 5.68 4.61
N SER A 226 -17.59 5.53 5.91
CA SER A 226 -18.54 5.94 6.93
C SER A 226 -17.91 7.00 7.83
N ILE A 227 -18.56 8.16 7.89
CA ILE A 227 -18.16 9.30 8.71
C ILE A 227 -19.17 9.44 9.85
N PHE A 228 -18.71 9.17 11.06
CA PHE A 228 -19.52 9.06 12.25
C PHE A 228 -19.30 10.27 13.17
N PHE A 229 -20.39 10.94 13.56
CA PHE A 229 -20.40 12.08 14.46
C PHE A 229 -21.21 11.79 15.70
N MET A 230 -20.77 12.31 16.85
CA MET A 230 -21.53 12.32 18.09
C MET A 230 -21.77 13.75 18.55
N LEU A 231 -23.03 14.20 18.59
CA LEU A 231 -23.42 15.55 18.99
C LEU A 231 -24.13 15.52 20.35
N ASP A 232 -24.14 16.66 21.04
CA ASP A 232 -25.10 16.89 22.11
C ASP A 232 -26.48 17.27 21.55
N ASP A 233 -27.53 17.05 22.34
CA ASP A 233 -28.92 17.35 21.97
C ASP A 233 -29.14 18.80 21.51
N THR A 234 -28.37 19.75 22.06
CA THR A 234 -28.50 21.17 21.72
C THR A 234 -27.95 21.44 20.32
N SER A 235 -26.75 20.96 20.04
CA SER A 235 -26.13 21.04 18.71
C SER A 235 -26.99 20.34 17.66
N PHE A 236 -27.53 19.16 17.97
CA PHE A 236 -28.40 18.44 17.04
C PHE A 236 -29.72 19.19 16.76
N SER A 237 -30.36 19.74 17.79
CA SER A 237 -31.59 20.53 17.61
C SER A 237 -31.35 21.79 16.75
N GLN A 238 -30.19 22.44 16.92
CA GLN A 238 -29.79 23.58 16.10
C GLN A 238 -29.50 23.17 14.66
N PHE A 239 -28.85 22.02 14.46
CA PHE A 239 -28.62 21.44 13.14
C PHE A 239 -29.92 21.16 12.40
N GLN A 240 -30.90 20.50 13.04
CA GLN A 240 -32.21 20.26 12.44
C GLN A 240 -32.93 21.56 12.07
N LYS A 241 -32.85 22.58 12.93
CA LYS A 241 -33.41 23.90 12.62
C LYS A 241 -32.74 24.54 11.39
N THR A 242 -31.41 24.44 11.28
CA THR A 242 -30.68 24.92 10.10
C THR A 242 -31.07 24.16 8.84
N LEU A 243 -31.26 22.84 8.90
CA LEU A 243 -31.76 22.07 7.76
C LEU A 243 -33.19 22.48 7.37
N GLN A 244 -34.06 22.75 8.34
CA GLN A 244 -35.42 23.25 8.09
C GLN A 244 -35.39 24.61 7.37
N GLU A 245 -34.55 25.54 7.82
CA GLU A 245 -34.37 26.85 7.20
C GLU A 245 -33.77 26.74 5.79
N ALA A 246 -32.92 25.75 5.55
CA ALA A 246 -32.33 25.45 4.24
C ALA A 246 -33.22 24.59 3.33
N SER A 247 -34.42 24.18 3.77
CA SER A 247 -35.30 23.24 3.05
C SER A 247 -34.66 21.88 2.75
N LEU A 248 -33.81 21.40 3.66
CA LEU A 248 -33.08 20.12 3.56
C LEU A 248 -33.53 19.07 4.60
N LEU A 249 -34.48 19.41 5.49
CA LEU A 249 -34.91 18.49 6.55
C LEU A 249 -35.57 17.24 5.99
N ASP A 250 -36.45 17.38 5.00
CA ASP A 250 -37.15 16.26 4.36
C ASP A 250 -36.16 15.31 3.66
N GLU A 251 -35.12 15.85 3.01
CA GLU A 251 -34.05 15.05 2.40
C GLU A 251 -33.27 14.26 3.48
N PHE A 252 -32.91 14.92 4.57
CA PHE A 252 -32.23 14.31 5.70
C PHE A 252 -33.04 13.17 6.33
N GLU A 253 -34.36 13.34 6.49
CA GLU A 253 -35.26 12.30 7.01
C GLU A 253 -35.43 11.15 6.01
N ALA A 254 -35.60 11.44 4.73
CA ALA A 254 -35.73 10.41 3.68
C ALA A 254 -34.49 9.50 3.61
N ARG A 255 -33.28 10.06 3.80
CA ARG A 255 -32.01 9.31 3.76
C ARG A 255 -31.81 8.35 4.96
N GLN A 256 -32.69 8.38 5.96
CA GLN A 256 -32.68 7.48 7.12
C GLN A 256 -33.55 6.23 6.94
N ALA A 257 -34.47 6.23 5.97
CA ALA A 257 -35.47 5.17 5.80
C ALA A 257 -34.94 3.87 5.15
N GLY A 258 -33.67 3.84 4.72
CA GLY A 258 -33.07 2.69 4.03
C GLY A 258 -32.96 1.44 4.92
N GLN A 259 -33.27 0.27 4.37
CA GLN A 259 -33.17 -1.03 5.07
C GLN A 259 -31.82 -1.72 4.85
N VAL A 260 -31.18 -1.42 3.72
CA VAL A 260 -29.83 -1.86 3.37
C VAL A 260 -28.93 -0.64 3.40
N LEU A 261 -27.74 -0.74 4.00
CA LEU A 261 -26.77 0.36 4.02
C LEU A 261 -26.15 0.55 2.63
N VAL A 262 -26.66 1.53 1.92
CA VAL A 262 -26.27 1.92 0.56
C VAL A 262 -25.72 3.35 0.53
N ASN A 263 -25.32 3.82 -0.65
CA ASN A 263 -24.74 5.14 -0.84
C ASN A 263 -25.70 6.25 -0.37
N CYS A 264 -25.13 7.31 0.20
CA CYS A 264 -25.82 8.46 0.77
C CYS A 264 -26.77 8.17 1.95
N ASN A 265 -26.82 6.96 2.51
CA ASN A 265 -27.60 6.73 3.72
C ASN A 265 -27.05 7.50 4.92
N ILE A 266 -27.98 7.91 5.80
CA ILE A 266 -27.67 8.53 7.08
C ILE A 266 -28.31 7.67 8.17
N ARG A 267 -27.53 7.25 9.17
CA ARG A 267 -28.07 6.65 10.40
C ARG A 267 -28.06 7.66 11.51
N VAL A 268 -29.19 7.84 12.17
CA VAL A 268 -29.34 8.72 13.34
C VAL A 268 -29.81 7.88 14.50
N ASN A 269 -29.14 8.01 15.65
CA ASN A 269 -29.59 7.38 16.88
C ASN A 269 -29.48 8.36 18.04
N ARG A 270 -30.44 8.32 18.96
CA ARG A 270 -30.49 9.21 20.13
C ARG A 270 -30.40 8.39 21.40
N ARG A 271 -29.40 8.69 22.24
CA ARG A 271 -29.18 8.05 23.54
C ARG A 271 -28.94 9.11 24.60
N GLY A 272 -29.85 9.18 25.57
CA GLY A 272 -29.79 10.20 26.62
C GLY A 272 -29.77 11.61 26.02
N SER A 273 -28.75 12.40 26.37
CA SER A 273 -28.55 13.78 25.89
C SER A 273 -27.64 13.90 24.66
N THR A 274 -27.40 12.78 23.96
CA THR A 274 -26.48 12.70 22.82
C THR A 274 -27.13 12.06 21.61
N VAL A 275 -26.71 12.51 20.44
CA VAL A 275 -27.23 12.07 19.14
C VAL A 275 -26.06 11.69 18.25
N SER A 276 -26.06 10.46 17.76
CA SER A 276 -25.09 9.98 16.77
C SER A 276 -25.63 10.14 15.36
N LEU A 277 -24.77 10.52 14.42
CA LEU A 277 -25.06 10.58 12.99
C LEU A 277 -23.95 9.87 12.21
N ALA A 278 -24.28 8.87 11.39
CA ALA A 278 -23.34 8.19 10.51
C ALA A 278 -23.71 8.44 9.04
N PHE A 279 -22.86 9.18 8.33
CA PHE A 279 -22.98 9.42 6.89
C PHE A 279 -22.20 8.33 6.15
N THR A 280 -22.83 7.66 5.20
CA THR A 280 -22.20 6.58 4.44
C THR A 280 -22.24 6.89 2.96
N TYR A 281 -21.07 6.81 2.31
CA TYR A 281 -20.92 6.99 0.87
C TYR A 281 -20.27 5.74 0.29
N LYS A 282 -20.82 5.24 -0.81
CA LYS A 282 -20.42 3.97 -1.43
C LYS A 282 -20.47 4.06 -2.94
N LEU A 283 -19.64 3.27 -3.59
CA LEU A 283 -19.70 3.01 -5.01
C LEU A 283 -19.31 1.55 -5.23
N ALA A 284 -19.97 0.91 -6.20
CA ALA A 284 -19.53 -0.34 -6.78
C ALA A 284 -19.43 -0.16 -8.30
N ALA A 285 -18.30 -0.55 -8.87
CA ALA A 285 -17.98 -0.40 -10.27
C ALA A 285 -17.21 -1.64 -10.75
N GLU A 286 -17.83 -2.45 -11.61
CA GLU A 286 -17.18 -3.60 -12.24
C GLU A 286 -16.04 -3.18 -13.18
N ILE A 287 -16.16 -1.96 -13.74
CA ILE A 287 -15.21 -1.32 -14.65
C ILE A 287 -14.95 0.09 -14.14
N GLY A 288 -13.68 0.47 -14.04
CA GLY A 288 -13.25 1.80 -13.67
C GLY A 288 -11.74 1.97 -13.83
N SER A 289 -11.26 3.20 -13.64
CA SER A 289 -9.84 3.56 -13.67
C SER A 289 -9.34 3.88 -12.28
N LEU A 290 -8.04 3.69 -12.06
CA LEU A 290 -7.42 3.98 -10.77
C LEU A 290 -7.59 5.46 -10.37
N GLY A 291 -8.27 5.68 -9.24
CA GLY A 291 -8.63 6.99 -8.69
C GLY A 291 -10.10 7.38 -8.88
N ASP A 292 -10.84 6.69 -9.75
CA ASP A 292 -12.25 7.01 -10.05
C ASP A 292 -13.14 6.86 -8.80
N ASN A 293 -12.92 5.79 -8.02
CA ASN A 293 -13.71 5.52 -6.82
C ASN A 293 -13.52 6.61 -5.75
N VAL A 294 -12.27 6.96 -5.44
CA VAL A 294 -11.99 8.03 -4.47
C VAL A 294 -12.45 9.39 -4.97
N GLN A 295 -12.30 9.68 -6.27
CA GLN A 295 -12.83 10.91 -6.86
C GLN A 295 -14.35 10.99 -6.71
N TYR A 296 -15.07 9.89 -6.96
CA TYR A 296 -16.51 9.81 -6.74
C TYR A 296 -16.88 10.07 -5.29
N LEU A 297 -16.24 9.39 -4.33
CA LEU A 297 -16.55 9.56 -2.90
C LEU A 297 -16.25 10.99 -2.42
N ARG A 298 -15.14 11.59 -2.86
CA ARG A 298 -14.83 13.01 -2.58
C ARG A 298 -15.91 13.94 -3.12
N LYS A 299 -16.39 13.67 -4.34
CA LYS A 299 -17.48 14.44 -4.96
C LYS A 299 -18.77 14.33 -4.15
N GLN A 300 -19.16 13.11 -3.73
CA GLN A 300 -20.34 12.90 -2.90
C GLN A 300 -20.27 13.70 -1.58
N VAL A 301 -19.14 13.64 -0.87
CA VAL A 301 -18.95 14.40 0.38
C VAL A 301 -18.99 15.92 0.15
N ARG A 302 -18.38 16.40 -0.94
CA ARG A 302 -18.37 17.83 -1.30
C ARG A 302 -19.78 18.34 -1.62
N GLU A 303 -20.54 17.58 -2.40
CA GLU A 303 -21.84 17.99 -2.94
C GLU A 303 -23.02 17.73 -1.98
N ASP A 304 -22.81 16.92 -0.93
CA ASP A 304 -23.83 16.65 0.09
C ASP A 304 -24.08 17.87 0.99
N ALA A 305 -25.13 18.63 0.68
CA ALA A 305 -25.49 19.84 1.39
C ALA A 305 -25.79 19.59 2.89
N VAL A 306 -26.44 18.46 3.22
CA VAL A 306 -26.76 18.08 4.60
C VAL A 306 -25.47 17.86 5.40
N PHE A 307 -24.52 17.12 4.84
CA PHE A 307 -23.19 16.92 5.43
C PHE A 307 -22.44 18.25 5.57
N GLN A 308 -22.44 19.08 4.53
CA GLN A 308 -21.80 20.38 4.57
C GLN A 308 -22.40 21.27 5.67
N HIS A 309 -23.69 21.19 5.97
CA HIS A 309 -24.25 21.88 7.15
C HIS A 309 -23.81 21.26 8.48
N LEU A 310 -23.79 19.93 8.60
CA LEU A 310 -23.48 19.23 9.85
C LEU A 310 -22.09 19.57 10.39
N ILE A 311 -21.06 19.55 9.52
CA ILE A 311 -19.66 19.67 9.98
C ILE A 311 -19.32 21.05 10.58
N ARG A 312 -20.25 22.02 10.49
CA ARG A 312 -20.14 23.35 11.12
C ARG A 312 -20.61 23.34 12.58
N PHE A 313 -21.28 22.29 13.03
CA PHE A 313 -21.76 22.18 14.41
C PHE A 313 -20.71 21.53 15.32
N PRO A 314 -20.61 21.99 16.59
CA PRO A 314 -19.77 21.34 17.58
C PRO A 314 -20.24 19.89 17.82
N HIS A 315 -19.30 18.96 17.69
CA HIS A 315 -19.48 17.54 18.01
C HIS A 315 -18.52 17.14 19.15
N LEU A 316 -18.85 16.06 19.84
CA LEU A 316 -18.05 15.45 20.90
C LEU A 316 -16.93 14.59 20.33
N TYR A 317 -17.26 13.79 19.32
CA TYR A 317 -16.35 12.85 18.65
C TYR A 317 -16.67 12.78 17.16
N GLN A 318 -15.63 12.53 16.35
CA GLN A 318 -15.75 12.15 14.94
C GLN A 318 -14.86 10.92 14.71
N THR A 319 -15.42 9.85 14.17
CA THR A 319 -14.65 8.66 13.74
C THR A 319 -14.96 8.40 12.27
N THR A 320 -13.93 8.02 11.51
CA THR A 320 -14.08 7.72 10.09
C THR A 320 -13.43 6.38 9.79
N ILE A 321 -14.18 5.48 9.14
CA ILE A 321 -13.63 4.24 8.57
C ILE A 321 -13.93 4.22 7.07
N ALA A 322 -13.02 3.66 6.29
CA ALA A 322 -13.20 3.47 4.86
C ALA A 322 -12.61 2.13 4.43
N HIS A 323 -13.02 1.65 3.27
CA HIS A 323 -12.58 0.37 2.72
C HIS A 323 -12.62 0.39 1.20
N THR A 324 -11.66 -0.31 0.59
CA THR A 324 -11.70 -0.72 -0.80
C THR A 324 -11.77 -2.24 -0.81
N ARG A 325 -12.80 -2.79 -1.45
CA ARG A 325 -13.14 -4.22 -1.36
C ARG A 325 -12.80 -4.90 -2.67
N TRP A 326 -11.93 -5.91 -2.59
CA TRP A 326 -11.82 -6.94 -3.61
C TRP A 326 -12.77 -8.10 -3.25
N ALA A 327 -13.76 -8.35 -4.10
CA ALA A 327 -14.81 -9.31 -3.80
C ALA A 327 -14.31 -10.76 -3.81
N SER A 328 -14.31 -11.41 -2.64
CA SER A 328 -14.09 -12.86 -2.44
C SER A 328 -15.42 -13.61 -2.28
N VAL A 329 -16.30 -13.12 -1.40
CA VAL A 329 -17.64 -13.66 -1.14
C VAL A 329 -18.70 -12.61 -1.45
N GLY A 330 -19.60 -12.89 -2.40
CA GLY A 330 -20.66 -11.98 -2.83
C GLY A 330 -20.25 -11.04 -3.96
N GLU A 331 -21.19 -10.71 -4.85
CA GLU A 331 -20.95 -9.94 -6.07
C GLU A 331 -20.46 -8.50 -5.80
N ILE A 332 -19.97 -7.83 -6.86
CA ILE A 332 -19.61 -6.41 -6.82
C ILE A 332 -20.90 -5.59 -6.86
N SER A 333 -21.38 -5.18 -5.68
CA SER A 333 -22.59 -4.36 -5.55
C SER A 333 -22.45 -3.35 -4.42
N GLU A 334 -23.26 -2.29 -4.48
CA GLU A 334 -23.27 -1.24 -3.45
C GLU A 334 -23.68 -1.78 -2.06
N ALA A 335 -24.58 -2.77 -2.04
CA ALA A 335 -25.02 -3.44 -0.81
C ALA A 335 -23.91 -4.28 -0.16
N ASN A 336 -23.03 -4.90 -0.97
CA ASN A 336 -21.87 -5.66 -0.50
C ASN A 336 -20.65 -4.79 -0.20
N CYS A 337 -20.64 -3.53 -0.65
CA CYS A 337 -19.55 -2.60 -0.40
C CYS A 337 -19.44 -2.28 1.09
N HIS A 338 -18.23 -2.32 1.63
CA HIS A 338 -17.96 -2.01 3.03
C HIS A 338 -17.90 -0.49 3.25
N PRO A 339 -18.28 0.01 4.44
CA PRO A 339 -18.72 -0.74 5.62
C PRO A 339 -20.13 -1.31 5.52
N VAL A 340 -20.43 -2.36 6.28
CA VAL A 340 -21.80 -2.93 6.44
C VAL A 340 -22.32 -2.66 7.86
N ASP A 341 -23.65 -2.66 8.04
CA ASP A 341 -24.32 -2.40 9.34
C ASP A 341 -24.91 -3.64 10.02
N ASN A 342 -25.43 -3.49 11.24
CA ASN A 342 -26.13 -4.53 12.02
C ASN A 342 -27.63 -4.68 11.68
N LEU A 343 -28.14 -4.15 10.57
CA LEU A 343 -29.57 -4.30 10.28
C LEU A 343 -29.93 -5.62 9.60
N GLY A 344 -30.82 -6.39 10.23
CA GLY A 344 -31.59 -7.46 9.59
C GLY A 344 -32.91 -6.97 9.00
N VAL A 345 -33.54 -7.82 8.20
CA VAL A 345 -34.92 -7.65 7.68
C VAL A 345 -35.82 -8.73 8.27
N GLU A 346 -37.12 -8.49 8.40
CA GLU A 346 -38.06 -9.57 8.71
C GLU A 346 -38.07 -10.61 7.57
N GLN A 347 -38.41 -11.87 7.86
CA GLN A 347 -38.45 -12.93 6.84
C GLN A 347 -39.38 -12.54 5.67
N ASP A 348 -38.85 -12.59 4.44
CA ASP A 348 -39.64 -12.45 3.20
C ASP A 348 -40.76 -13.50 3.17
N ASP A 349 -42.01 -13.07 2.88
CA ASP A 349 -42.96 -13.95 2.21
C ASP A 349 -42.47 -14.16 0.77
N PRO A 350 -42.14 -15.39 0.34
CA PRO A 350 -41.68 -15.64 -1.02
C PRO A 350 -42.66 -15.20 -2.13
N HIS A 351 -43.90 -14.83 -1.78
CA HIS A 351 -44.94 -14.39 -2.70
C HIS A 351 -45.15 -12.86 -2.79
N GLU A 352 -44.58 -12.05 -1.90
CA GLU A 352 -44.74 -10.59 -1.90
C GLU A 352 -43.39 -9.86 -1.97
N LYS A 353 -42.85 -9.72 -3.19
CA LYS A 353 -41.67 -8.88 -3.42
C LYS A 353 -42.04 -7.40 -3.27
N GLY A 354 -41.53 -6.74 -2.22
CA GLY A 354 -41.31 -5.28 -2.27
C GLY A 354 -41.79 -4.44 -1.08
N GLN A 355 -42.33 -5.02 -0.01
CA GLN A 355 -42.61 -4.28 1.24
C GLN A 355 -42.31 -5.15 2.46
N VAL A 356 -41.05 -5.12 2.92
CA VAL A 356 -40.65 -5.78 4.16
C VAL A 356 -40.52 -4.70 5.23
N GLY A 357 -41.06 -4.92 6.43
CA GLY A 357 -40.89 -4.01 7.56
C GLY A 357 -39.45 -4.05 8.11
N VAL A 358 -38.98 -2.94 8.68
CA VAL A 358 -37.80 -3.00 9.56
C VAL A 358 -38.23 -3.76 10.81
N SER A 359 -37.52 -4.84 11.16
CA SER A 359 -37.80 -5.58 12.38
C SER A 359 -37.83 -4.62 13.57
N GLU A 360 -38.95 -4.60 14.32
CA GLU A 360 -39.11 -3.78 15.54
C GLU A 360 -38.00 -4.06 16.58
N SER A 361 -37.29 -5.20 16.45
CA SER A 361 -36.14 -5.59 17.27
C SER A 361 -34.88 -4.73 17.11
N ASN A 362 -34.77 -3.91 16.05
CA ASN A 362 -33.60 -3.06 15.80
C ASN A 362 -33.69 -1.67 16.46
N LEU A 363 -34.83 -1.31 17.07
CA LEU A 363 -34.98 -0.05 17.81
C LEU A 363 -34.25 -0.13 19.15
N GLY A 364 -33.02 0.40 19.19
CA GLY A 364 -32.24 0.59 20.42
C GLY A 364 -30.99 -0.26 20.56
N SER A 365 -30.64 -1.08 19.57
CA SER A 365 -29.41 -1.90 19.57
C SER A 365 -28.14 -1.11 19.24
N GLY A 366 -28.26 0.09 18.66
CA GLY A 366 -27.12 0.94 18.30
C GLY A 366 -26.70 0.74 16.84
N THR A 367 -25.96 1.71 16.30
CA THR A 367 -25.36 1.62 14.97
C THR A 367 -23.99 0.98 15.09
N ILE A 368 -23.78 -0.13 14.40
CA ILE A 368 -22.48 -0.81 14.30
C ILE A 368 -22.09 -0.84 12.82
N HIS A 369 -21.02 -0.16 12.44
CA HIS A 369 -20.47 -0.25 11.08
C HIS A 369 -19.13 -0.97 11.10
N VAL A 370 -18.94 -1.91 10.18
CA VAL A 370 -17.78 -2.80 10.13
C VAL A 370 -17.18 -2.84 8.72
N CYS A 371 -15.84 -2.82 8.64
CA CYS A 371 -15.07 -3.21 7.46
C CYS A 371 -14.28 -4.49 7.75
N LEU A 372 -14.18 -5.38 6.77
CA LEU A 372 -13.39 -6.62 6.83
C LEU A 372 -12.34 -6.68 5.71
N ASN A 373 -11.13 -7.06 6.09
CA ASN A 373 -10.15 -7.69 5.21
C ASN A 373 -10.01 -9.17 5.61
N GLY A 374 -10.05 -10.06 4.62
CA GLY A 374 -10.12 -11.51 4.83
C GLY A 374 -11.55 -12.04 4.67
N ASP A 375 -11.74 -13.28 5.12
CA ASP A 375 -13.00 -14.01 4.97
C ASP A 375 -13.40 -14.62 6.33
N ILE A 376 -14.71 -14.71 6.58
CA ILE A 376 -15.30 -15.45 7.69
C ILE A 376 -15.76 -16.82 7.16
N ASP A 377 -14.91 -17.83 7.28
CA ASP A 377 -15.09 -19.13 6.60
C ASP A 377 -16.40 -19.85 7.02
N ASN A 378 -16.85 -19.63 8.25
CA ASN A 378 -18.04 -20.25 8.82
C ASN A 378 -19.32 -19.37 8.76
N TYR A 379 -19.32 -18.27 7.98
CA TYR A 379 -20.42 -17.30 7.93
C TYR A 379 -21.80 -17.92 7.61
N MET A 380 -21.84 -18.98 6.79
CA MET A 380 -23.10 -19.66 6.45
C MET A 380 -23.73 -20.39 7.65
N SER A 381 -22.92 -20.89 8.58
CA SER A 381 -23.42 -21.49 9.82
C SER A 381 -23.99 -20.40 10.72
N LEU A 382 -23.20 -19.35 10.94
CA LEU A 382 -23.58 -18.21 11.77
C LEU A 382 -24.84 -17.51 11.25
N LYS A 383 -24.99 -17.36 9.92
CA LYS A 383 -26.21 -16.83 9.28
C LYS A 383 -27.44 -17.66 9.62
N ARG A 384 -27.36 -18.98 9.54
CA ARG A 384 -28.49 -19.87 9.90
C ARG A 384 -28.84 -19.79 11.38
N ASP A 385 -27.83 -19.63 12.23
CA ASP A 385 -28.03 -19.46 13.67
C ASP A 385 -28.72 -18.12 13.98
N TYR A 386 -28.26 -17.03 13.37
CA TYR A 386 -28.91 -15.72 13.43
C TYR A 386 -30.38 -15.77 12.99
N GLU A 387 -30.64 -16.39 11.83
CA GLU A 387 -32.00 -16.51 11.28
C GLU A 387 -32.92 -17.31 12.20
N ARG A 388 -32.41 -18.41 12.77
CA ARG A 388 -33.15 -19.27 13.69
C ARG A 388 -33.42 -18.60 15.05
N GLU A 389 -32.44 -17.88 15.58
CA GLU A 389 -32.52 -17.28 16.92
C GLU A 389 -33.34 -15.99 16.95
N THR A 390 -33.29 -15.19 15.89
CA THR A 390 -33.94 -13.88 15.84
C THR A 390 -35.25 -13.88 15.06
N GLY A 391 -35.45 -14.83 14.14
CA GLY A 391 -36.55 -14.80 13.16
C GLY A 391 -36.35 -13.77 12.04
N ASN A 392 -35.26 -12.99 12.07
CA ASN A 392 -34.88 -12.04 11.02
C ASN A 392 -34.01 -12.74 9.96
N SER A 393 -33.82 -12.09 8.82
CA SER A 393 -32.96 -12.52 7.72
C SER A 393 -31.96 -11.44 7.33
N ILE A 394 -30.91 -11.83 6.61
CA ILE A 394 -30.06 -10.88 5.88
C ILE A 394 -30.77 -10.53 4.56
N ALA A 395 -30.89 -9.23 4.25
CA ALA A 395 -31.49 -8.77 3.00
C ALA A 395 -30.82 -9.43 1.78
N GLY A 396 -31.60 -9.96 0.84
CA GLY A 396 -31.08 -10.77 -0.28
C GLY A 396 -30.07 -10.06 -1.20
N LEU A 397 -30.05 -8.72 -1.20
CA LEU A 397 -29.04 -7.92 -1.92
C LEU A 397 -27.64 -7.98 -1.28
N ILE A 398 -27.56 -8.40 -0.02
CA ILE A 398 -26.31 -8.54 0.74
C ILE A 398 -25.90 -10.01 0.72
N THR A 399 -24.84 -10.30 -0.03
CA THR A 399 -24.27 -11.65 -0.19
C THR A 399 -22.86 -11.77 0.36
N THR A 400 -22.29 -10.67 0.87
CA THR A 400 -20.99 -10.66 1.58
C THR A 400 -21.08 -11.34 2.95
N ASP A 401 -20.06 -12.11 3.28
CA ASP A 401 -19.86 -12.75 4.59
C ASP A 401 -19.75 -11.71 5.72
N THR A 402 -19.17 -10.54 5.41
CA THR A 402 -18.88 -9.46 6.35
C THR A 402 -20.11 -8.99 7.13
N LYS A 403 -21.32 -9.14 6.55
CA LYS A 403 -22.59 -8.77 7.19
C LYS A 403 -22.84 -9.53 8.49
N ILE A 404 -22.28 -10.73 8.66
CA ILE A 404 -22.47 -11.51 9.87
C ILE A 404 -21.76 -10.90 11.08
N ILE A 405 -20.68 -10.14 10.87
CA ILE A 405 -19.87 -9.57 11.95
C ILE A 405 -20.69 -8.62 12.85
N PRO A 406 -21.31 -7.54 12.32
CA PRO A 406 -22.08 -6.64 13.15
C PRO A 406 -23.33 -7.30 13.77
N LEU A 407 -23.93 -8.31 13.10
CA LEU A 407 -25.06 -9.08 13.63
C LEU A 407 -24.66 -9.97 14.82
N GLN A 408 -23.49 -10.62 14.74
CA GLN A 408 -22.97 -11.44 15.84
C GLN A 408 -22.58 -10.59 17.05
N ILE A 409 -22.06 -9.39 16.84
CA ILE A 409 -21.76 -8.44 17.92
C ILE A 409 -23.06 -7.97 18.59
N GLU A 410 -24.08 -7.64 17.79
CA GLU A 410 -25.41 -7.29 18.29
C GLU A 410 -26.05 -8.40 19.12
N LYS A 411 -25.91 -9.67 18.69
CA LYS A 411 -26.37 -10.84 19.47
C LYS A 411 -25.84 -10.80 20.90
N TYR A 412 -24.55 -10.56 21.11
CA TYR A 412 -23.97 -10.50 22.45
C TYR A 412 -24.35 -9.23 23.23
N LEU A 413 -24.48 -8.08 22.54
CA LEU A 413 -24.99 -6.85 23.16
C LEU A 413 -26.39 -7.05 23.76
N ASN A 414 -27.25 -7.78 23.05
CA ASN A 414 -28.61 -8.09 23.50
C ASN A 414 -28.64 -9.02 24.73
N THR A 415 -27.52 -9.66 25.09
CA THR A 415 -27.38 -10.43 26.34
C THR A 415 -26.92 -9.59 27.54
N GLY A 416 -26.80 -8.26 27.37
CA GLY A 416 -26.38 -7.32 28.41
C GLY A 416 -24.86 -7.18 28.57
N LYS A 417 -24.08 -7.66 27.61
CA LYS A 417 -22.62 -7.50 27.57
C LYS A 417 -22.22 -6.09 27.16
N THR A 418 -21.06 -5.64 27.64
CA THR A 418 -20.46 -4.40 27.16
C THR A 418 -20.03 -4.53 25.70
N VAL A 419 -19.84 -3.41 24.98
CA VAL A 419 -19.39 -3.42 23.59
C VAL A 419 -18.09 -4.22 23.40
N GLU A 420 -17.14 -4.04 24.30
CA GLU A 420 -15.84 -4.73 24.25
C GLU A 420 -15.99 -6.24 24.44
N GLU A 421 -16.78 -6.66 25.43
CA GLU A 421 -17.08 -8.08 25.64
C GLU A 421 -17.82 -8.68 24.44
N SER A 422 -18.80 -7.97 23.86
CA SER A 422 -19.55 -8.44 22.71
C SER A 422 -18.68 -8.60 21.47
N VAL A 423 -17.72 -7.68 21.25
CA VAL A 423 -16.72 -7.82 20.18
C VAL A 423 -15.85 -9.04 20.43
N LEU A 424 -15.31 -9.21 21.65
CA LEU A 424 -14.48 -10.38 21.99
C LEU A 424 -15.23 -11.70 21.76
N MET A 425 -16.48 -11.79 22.21
CA MET A 425 -17.28 -13.00 22.02
C MET A 425 -17.56 -13.26 20.54
N ALA A 426 -17.93 -12.23 19.76
CA ALA A 426 -18.18 -12.37 18.33
C ALA A 426 -16.93 -12.84 17.56
N VAL A 427 -15.75 -12.27 17.82
CA VAL A 427 -14.53 -12.67 17.09
C VAL A 427 -14.03 -14.08 17.45
N ASN A 428 -14.46 -14.65 18.57
CA ASN A 428 -14.21 -16.06 18.91
C ASN A 428 -15.12 -17.02 18.13
N ASP A 429 -16.26 -16.56 17.61
CA ASP A 429 -17.16 -17.36 16.78
C ASP A 429 -16.67 -17.48 15.33
N PHE A 430 -15.68 -16.70 14.91
CA PHE A 430 -15.23 -16.62 13.52
C PHE A 430 -14.08 -17.59 13.21
N ASP A 431 -14.31 -18.40 12.18
CA ASP A 431 -13.28 -19.21 11.53
C ASP A 431 -12.67 -18.45 10.35
N GLY A 432 -11.39 -18.73 10.06
CA GLY A 432 -10.63 -18.07 9.00
C GLY A 432 -9.64 -17.03 9.52
N SER A 433 -9.07 -16.27 8.59
CA SER A 433 -8.15 -15.16 8.88
C SER A 433 -8.83 -13.83 8.53
N HIS A 434 -8.92 -12.96 9.52
CA HIS A 434 -9.64 -11.70 9.40
C HIS A 434 -8.90 -10.53 10.04
N SER A 435 -9.15 -9.34 9.52
CA SER A 435 -8.75 -8.05 10.05
C SER A 435 -9.95 -7.11 9.95
N ILE A 436 -10.48 -6.71 11.10
CA ILE A 436 -11.79 -6.05 11.26
C ILE A 436 -11.57 -4.66 11.85
N ALA A 437 -12.21 -3.65 11.26
CA ALA A 437 -12.33 -2.31 11.84
C ALA A 437 -13.80 -1.98 12.10
N MET A 438 -14.12 -1.55 13.33
CA MET A 438 -15.48 -1.27 13.77
C MET A 438 -15.56 0.04 14.56
N HIS A 439 -16.57 0.85 14.24
CA HIS A 439 -17.02 1.97 15.09
C HIS A 439 -18.52 1.88 15.39
N THR A 440 -18.95 2.44 16.52
CA THR A 440 -20.35 2.37 16.99
C THR A 440 -20.74 3.54 17.90
N ASP A 441 -22.04 3.88 17.92
CA ASP A 441 -22.64 4.85 18.85
C ASP A 441 -22.69 4.35 20.30
N LEU A 442 -22.55 3.05 20.52
CA LEU A 442 -22.55 2.43 21.84
C LEU A 442 -21.26 2.69 22.63
N ALA A 443 -20.18 3.01 21.93
CA ALA A 443 -18.88 3.33 22.48
C ALA A 443 -18.31 4.57 21.78
N PRO A 444 -18.90 5.77 21.99
CA PRO A 444 -18.53 6.98 21.26
C PRO A 444 -17.05 7.33 21.42
N GLY A 445 -16.42 7.74 20.33
CA GLY A 445 -14.99 8.11 20.33
C GLY A 445 -14.04 6.92 20.34
N LYS A 446 -14.55 5.68 20.35
CA LYS A 446 -13.73 4.47 20.29
C LYS A 446 -13.77 3.81 18.91
N LEU A 447 -12.62 3.26 18.51
CA LEU A 447 -12.47 2.44 17.32
C LEU A 447 -11.90 1.07 17.74
N PHE A 448 -12.57 0.00 17.32
CA PHE A 448 -12.21 -1.38 17.64
C PHE A 448 -11.53 -2.02 16.43
N LEU A 449 -10.37 -2.62 16.64
CA LEU A 449 -9.58 -3.30 15.63
C LEU A 449 -9.35 -4.74 16.08
N ALA A 450 -9.78 -5.72 15.30
CA ALA A 450 -9.58 -7.13 15.64
C ALA A 450 -8.83 -7.85 14.52
N GLN A 451 -7.81 -8.64 14.84
CA GLN A 451 -7.06 -9.43 13.86
C GLN A 451 -6.81 -10.86 14.35
N LYS A 452 -7.02 -11.86 13.47
CA LYS A 452 -6.68 -13.27 13.67
C LYS A 452 -6.05 -13.88 12.42
N GLY A 453 -5.01 -14.68 12.62
CA GLY A 453 -4.26 -15.33 11.54
C GLY A 453 -3.25 -14.41 10.84
N SER A 454 -2.53 -14.99 9.89
CA SER A 454 -1.42 -14.36 9.17
C SER A 454 -1.78 -13.89 7.75
N GLY A 455 -3.00 -14.20 7.27
CA GLY A 455 -3.42 -13.86 5.91
C GLY A 455 -3.72 -12.37 5.72
N GLN A 456 -4.00 -11.67 6.81
CA GLN A 456 -4.37 -10.26 6.84
C GLN A 456 -3.55 -9.52 7.88
N ALA A 457 -3.35 -8.22 7.68
CA ALA A 457 -2.60 -7.37 8.60
C ALA A 457 -3.44 -6.17 9.06
N MET A 458 -3.13 -5.70 10.26
CA MET A 458 -3.59 -4.43 10.82
C MET A 458 -2.41 -3.76 11.52
N PHE A 459 -2.25 -2.49 11.21
CA PHE A 459 -1.23 -1.62 11.80
C PHE A 459 -1.92 -0.40 12.40
N VAL A 460 -1.37 0.14 13.48
CA VAL A 460 -1.82 1.40 14.08
C VAL A 460 -0.69 2.43 13.94
N GLY A 461 -0.87 3.37 13.02
CA GLY A 461 0.00 4.54 12.89
C GLY A 461 -0.15 5.48 14.08
N LEU A 462 0.98 5.89 14.66
CA LEU A 462 1.05 6.79 15.82
C LEU A 462 1.45 8.19 15.35
N ALA A 463 0.48 9.05 15.03
CA ALA A 463 0.74 10.46 14.71
C ALA A 463 0.81 11.31 15.99
N GLU A 464 1.15 12.60 15.86
CA GLU A 464 1.35 13.50 17.01
C GLU A 464 0.08 13.67 17.87
N ASP A 465 -1.09 13.74 17.24
CA ASP A 465 -2.37 14.07 17.88
C ASP A 465 -3.54 13.13 17.51
N HIS A 466 -3.27 12.04 16.77
CA HIS A 466 -4.29 11.06 16.39
C HIS A 466 -3.68 9.68 16.04
N TYR A 467 -4.54 8.65 16.00
CA TYR A 467 -4.18 7.33 15.48
C TYR A 467 -4.70 7.17 14.05
N VAL A 468 -3.94 6.43 13.24
CA VAL A 468 -4.34 6.08 11.86
C VAL A 468 -4.17 4.57 11.67
N PRO A 469 -5.20 3.77 11.94
CA PRO A 469 -5.13 2.35 11.66
C PRO A 469 -5.33 2.07 10.17
N ALA A 470 -4.55 1.13 9.65
CA ALA A 470 -4.60 0.71 8.24
C ALA A 470 -4.15 -0.74 8.08
N SER A 471 -4.58 -1.39 7.00
CA SER A 471 -4.15 -2.74 6.65
C SER A 471 -2.72 -2.83 6.12
N GLU A 472 -2.15 -1.70 5.68
CA GLU A 472 -0.77 -1.59 5.22
C GLU A 472 -0.13 -0.28 5.66
N THR A 473 1.20 -0.25 5.70
CA THR A 473 1.95 0.95 6.13
C THR A 473 1.65 2.19 5.28
N TYR A 474 1.23 2.00 4.03
CA TYR A 474 0.87 3.07 3.09
C TYR A 474 -0.28 3.94 3.59
N GLY A 475 -1.16 3.37 4.41
CA GLY A 475 -2.34 4.06 4.95
C GLY A 475 -2.05 5.02 6.10
N PHE A 476 -0.78 5.23 6.50
CA PHE A 476 -0.45 6.22 7.53
C PHE A 476 0.88 6.95 7.31
N VAL A 477 1.70 6.56 6.32
CA VAL A 477 3.01 7.20 6.04
C VAL A 477 2.95 8.67 5.66
N GLU A 478 1.77 9.17 5.25
CA GLU A 478 1.53 10.61 5.07
C GLU A 478 1.62 11.37 6.40
N GLU A 479 1.20 10.79 7.52
CA GLU A 479 1.15 11.48 8.82
C GLU A 479 2.28 11.05 9.76
N THR A 480 2.70 9.78 9.70
CA THR A 480 3.69 9.25 10.64
C THR A 480 4.48 8.08 10.06
N SER A 481 5.71 7.92 10.55
CA SER A 481 6.53 6.73 10.29
C SER A 481 6.47 5.71 11.43
N ARG A 482 5.90 6.07 12.59
CA ARG A 482 5.84 5.23 13.80
C ARG A 482 4.54 4.43 13.80
N TYR A 483 4.62 3.14 14.09
CA TYR A 483 3.45 2.28 14.12
C TYR A 483 3.62 1.09 15.06
N VAL A 484 2.49 0.45 15.41
CA VAL A 484 2.44 -0.87 16.05
C VAL A 484 1.76 -1.85 15.09
N LYS A 485 2.31 -3.06 14.92
CA LYS A 485 1.70 -4.14 14.12
C LYS A 485 0.94 -5.07 15.07
N MET A 486 -0.32 -5.37 14.76
CA MET A 486 -1.07 -6.41 15.49
C MET A 486 -0.53 -7.80 15.10
N ALA A 487 -0.34 -8.66 16.10
CA ALA A 487 0.20 -10.02 15.96
C ALA A 487 -0.94 -11.04 16.02
N GLY A 488 -1.86 -10.98 15.06
CA GLY A 488 -3.06 -11.84 15.02
C GLY A 488 -2.77 -13.32 14.79
N ASP A 489 -1.58 -13.68 14.29
CA ASP A 489 -1.13 -15.03 14.04
C ASP A 489 -0.46 -15.70 15.25
N ARG A 490 0.03 -14.90 16.21
CA ARG A 490 0.75 -15.38 17.39
C ARG A 490 -0.19 -16.14 18.34
N VAL A 491 0.18 -17.37 18.65
CA VAL A 491 -0.46 -18.19 19.69
C VAL A 491 0.27 -17.99 21.01
N VAL A 492 -0.48 -17.77 22.09
CA VAL A 492 0.06 -17.60 23.45
C VAL A 492 -0.77 -18.38 24.47
N GLU A 493 -0.19 -18.69 25.62
CA GLU A 493 -0.94 -19.17 26.78
C GLU A 493 -1.66 -17.99 27.44
N GLY A 494 -2.99 -17.95 27.32
CA GLY A 494 -3.87 -16.94 27.88
C GLY A 494 -4.57 -17.37 29.17
N ILE A 495 -5.52 -16.56 29.63
CA ILE A 495 -6.29 -16.80 30.86
C ILE A 495 -7.23 -18.00 30.75
N SER A 496 -7.62 -18.38 29.53
CA SER A 496 -8.50 -19.54 29.26
C SER A 496 -7.77 -20.70 28.55
N GLY A 497 -6.43 -20.71 28.60
CA GLY A 497 -5.56 -21.63 27.86
C GLY A 497 -4.99 -21.00 26.61
N SER A 498 -4.50 -21.82 25.68
CA SER A 498 -3.93 -21.34 24.41
C SER A 498 -4.94 -20.49 23.64
N THR A 499 -4.54 -19.25 23.31
CA THR A 499 -5.36 -18.25 22.62
C THR A 499 -4.60 -17.64 21.43
N GLN A 500 -5.36 -17.13 20.47
CA GLN A 500 -4.87 -16.49 19.25
C GLN A 500 -5.81 -15.35 18.86
N GLY A 501 -5.26 -14.34 18.19
CA GLY A 501 -5.99 -13.16 17.75
C GLY A 501 -5.96 -12.04 18.79
N GLN A 502 -5.93 -10.79 18.31
CA GLN A 502 -5.80 -9.60 19.14
C GLN A 502 -6.92 -8.61 18.86
N LEU A 503 -7.40 -7.96 19.91
CA LEU A 503 -8.33 -6.82 19.90
C LEU A 503 -7.63 -5.59 20.44
N PHE A 504 -7.57 -4.52 19.64
CA PHE A 504 -7.07 -3.20 20.04
C PHE A 504 -8.25 -2.23 20.07
N VAL A 505 -8.34 -1.42 21.14
CA VAL A 505 -9.34 -0.36 21.28
C VAL A 505 -8.62 0.98 21.36
N LEU A 506 -8.86 1.82 20.35
CA LEU A 506 -8.34 3.19 20.27
C LEU A 506 -9.40 4.16 20.81
N ASP A 507 -8.98 5.14 21.62
CA ASP A 507 -9.90 6.02 22.35
C ASP A 507 -9.50 7.50 22.22
N GLN A 508 -10.42 8.34 21.71
CA GLN A 508 -10.25 9.78 21.57
C GLN A 508 -10.27 10.57 22.90
N ASP A 509 -10.65 9.95 24.01
CA ASP A 509 -10.50 10.53 25.35
C ASP A 509 -9.13 10.26 25.97
N SER A 510 -8.32 9.39 25.37
CA SER A 510 -6.97 9.10 25.86
C SER A 510 -5.99 10.23 25.59
N SER A 511 -4.83 10.20 26.26
CA SER A 511 -3.73 11.14 26.02
C SER A 511 -2.96 10.91 24.71
N GLY A 512 -3.36 9.90 23.92
CA GLY A 512 -2.60 9.45 22.75
C GLY A 512 -1.37 8.62 23.12
N GLY A 513 -0.56 8.25 22.13
CA GLY A 513 0.63 7.41 22.30
C GLY A 513 0.34 5.93 22.50
N ILE A 514 1.37 5.10 22.60
CA ILE A 514 1.18 3.64 22.65
C ILE A 514 0.51 3.15 23.95
N GLU A 515 0.83 3.76 25.09
CA GLU A 515 0.31 3.37 26.41
C GLU A 515 -1.22 3.56 26.56
N SER A 516 -1.80 4.39 25.69
CA SER A 516 -3.23 4.66 25.65
C SER A 516 -4.03 3.62 24.84
N ILE A 517 -3.34 2.75 24.10
CA ILE A 517 -3.98 1.68 23.32
C ILE A 517 -4.33 0.54 24.28
N ARG A 518 -5.63 0.24 24.42
CA ARG A 518 -6.05 -0.95 25.17
C ARG A 518 -5.98 -2.16 24.25
N ALA A 519 -5.06 -3.07 24.53
CA ALA A 519 -4.80 -4.24 23.70
C ALA A 519 -4.97 -5.54 24.52
N MET A 520 -5.58 -6.55 23.91
CA MET A 520 -5.83 -7.85 24.53
C MET A 520 -5.90 -8.96 23.46
N TYR A 521 -5.70 -10.20 23.87
CA TYR A 521 -6.03 -11.38 23.07
C TYR A 521 -7.53 -11.66 23.10
N TYR A 522 -8.02 -12.51 22.19
CA TYR A 522 -9.45 -12.81 22.06
C TYR A 522 -10.08 -13.47 23.30
N ASP A 523 -9.29 -14.08 24.18
CA ASP A 523 -9.79 -14.61 25.46
C ASP A 523 -9.84 -13.55 26.58
N GLY A 524 -9.44 -12.31 26.28
CA GLY A 524 -9.38 -11.20 27.24
C GLY A 524 -8.01 -11.04 27.92
N THR A 525 -7.02 -11.88 27.64
CA THR A 525 -5.67 -11.74 28.19
C THR A 525 -5.04 -10.41 27.73
N PRO A 526 -4.59 -9.51 28.64
CA PRO A 526 -3.99 -8.25 28.25
C PRO A 526 -2.73 -8.41 27.37
N VAL A 527 -2.52 -7.48 26.45
CA VAL A 527 -1.27 -7.33 25.69
C VAL A 527 -0.55 -6.10 26.22
N ASP A 528 0.60 -6.33 26.88
CA ASP A 528 1.43 -5.25 27.41
C ASP A 528 2.21 -4.55 26.29
N LEU A 529 1.63 -3.49 25.71
CA LEU A 529 2.28 -2.66 24.71
C LEU A 529 3.23 -1.64 25.36
N SER A 530 4.41 -1.50 24.78
CA SER A 530 5.46 -0.59 25.24
C SER A 530 6.20 0.06 24.07
N GLU A 531 7.02 1.08 24.31
CA GLU A 531 7.85 1.70 23.26
C GLU A 531 8.77 0.72 22.51
N LYS A 532 9.01 -0.49 23.04
CA LYS A 532 9.75 -1.56 22.33
C LYS A 532 8.97 -2.18 21.18
N ASP A 533 7.65 -2.10 21.24
CA ASP A 533 6.72 -2.63 20.22
C ASP A 533 6.48 -1.62 19.09
N VAL A 534 6.89 -0.36 19.29
CA VAL A 534 6.83 0.68 18.28
C VAL A 534 7.90 0.44 17.22
N LYS A 535 7.44 0.18 16.00
CA LYS A 535 8.26 0.07 14.81
C LYS A 535 8.29 1.39 14.04
N LYS A 536 9.30 1.54 13.18
CA LYS A 536 9.42 2.67 12.27
C LYS A 536 9.57 2.17 10.83
N THR A 537 8.76 2.70 9.92
CA THR A 537 8.92 2.45 8.49
C THR A 537 9.82 3.50 7.85
N GLU A 538 10.66 3.09 6.92
CA GLU A 538 11.41 4.02 6.06
C GLU A 538 10.63 4.40 4.79
N ILE A 539 9.51 3.72 4.51
CA ILE A 539 8.62 4.04 3.40
C ILE A 539 7.94 5.38 3.68
N THR A 540 7.87 6.21 2.66
CA THR A 540 7.23 7.53 2.69
C THR A 540 6.14 7.63 1.62
N SER A 541 5.28 8.64 1.70
CA SER A 541 4.28 8.90 0.67
C SER A 541 4.89 9.12 -0.72
N ARG A 542 6.15 9.57 -0.80
CA ARG A 542 6.92 9.71 -2.05
C ARG A 542 7.17 8.38 -2.78
N ASP A 543 7.42 7.32 -2.01
CA ASP A 543 7.83 6.02 -2.56
C ASP A 543 6.65 5.29 -3.24
N ILE A 544 5.42 5.62 -2.84
CA ILE A 544 4.17 4.97 -3.28
C ILE A 544 3.30 5.87 -4.18
N ASP A 545 3.76 7.07 -4.49
CA ASP A 545 3.03 8.00 -5.34
C ASP A 545 3.07 7.57 -6.81
N ARG A 546 1.94 7.72 -7.53
CA ARG A 546 1.85 7.40 -8.98
C ARG A 546 2.53 8.45 -9.87
N GLN A 547 2.85 9.62 -9.32
CA GLN A 547 3.39 10.79 -10.01
C GLN A 547 2.48 11.17 -11.19
N ASN A 548 3.07 11.63 -12.30
CA ASN A 548 2.32 12.01 -13.50
C ASN A 548 2.02 10.82 -14.44
N TYR A 549 2.16 9.58 -13.96
CA TYR A 549 1.86 8.40 -14.76
C TYR A 549 0.36 8.07 -14.71
N PRO A 550 -0.24 7.59 -15.81
CA PRO A 550 -1.64 7.16 -15.80
C PRO A 550 -1.85 5.86 -15.00
N HIS A 551 -0.85 4.98 -14.97
CA HIS A 551 -0.94 3.66 -14.32
C HIS A 551 0.37 3.36 -13.58
N TYR A 552 0.29 2.70 -12.42
CA TYR A 552 1.48 2.26 -11.68
C TYR A 552 2.35 1.32 -12.51
N PHE A 553 1.74 0.44 -13.31
CA PHE A 553 2.46 -0.50 -14.17
C PHE A 553 3.42 0.23 -15.13
N PHE A 554 2.96 1.30 -15.80
CA PHE A 554 3.80 2.07 -16.72
C PHE A 554 4.88 2.88 -16.00
N LYS A 555 4.57 3.43 -14.80
CA LYS A 555 5.56 4.06 -13.93
C LYS A 555 6.68 3.07 -13.59
N GLU A 556 6.33 1.89 -13.10
CA GLU A 556 7.29 0.93 -12.56
C GLU A 556 8.13 0.26 -13.65
N ILE A 557 7.56 0.02 -14.85
CA ILE A 557 8.37 -0.32 -16.03
C ILE A 557 9.38 0.79 -16.33
N SER A 558 8.95 2.05 -16.29
CA SER A 558 9.82 3.19 -16.57
C SER A 558 10.93 3.37 -15.53
N GLU A 559 10.66 3.03 -14.28
CA GLU A 559 11.60 3.10 -13.14
C GLU A 559 12.55 1.90 -13.07
N SER A 560 12.23 0.78 -13.73
CA SER A 560 12.98 -0.48 -13.69
C SER A 560 14.50 -0.34 -13.93
N PRO A 561 15.01 0.50 -14.86
CA PRO A 561 16.46 0.70 -15.01
C PRO A 561 17.11 1.27 -13.75
N GLY A 562 16.42 2.19 -13.06
CA GLY A 562 16.90 2.79 -11.81
C GLY A 562 16.93 1.75 -10.68
N SER A 563 15.92 0.89 -10.58
CA SER A 563 15.89 -0.22 -9.61
C SER A 563 17.04 -1.21 -9.83
N VAL A 564 17.35 -1.53 -11.08
CA VAL A 564 18.51 -2.38 -11.44
C VAL A 564 19.82 -1.69 -11.08
N GLU A 565 19.97 -0.40 -11.40
CA GLU A 565 21.16 0.40 -11.07
C GLU A 565 21.41 0.44 -9.56
N GLN A 566 20.37 0.70 -8.75
CA GLN A 566 20.44 0.70 -7.28
C GLN A 566 20.72 -0.69 -6.70
N THR A 567 20.31 -1.76 -7.39
CA THR A 567 20.64 -3.14 -7.01
C THR A 567 22.12 -3.45 -7.25
N ILE A 568 22.73 -2.87 -8.28
CA ILE A 568 24.15 -3.08 -8.58
C ILE A 568 25.05 -2.21 -7.70
N GLN A 569 24.61 -1.00 -7.41
CA GLN A 569 25.36 0.01 -6.67
C GLN A 569 25.83 -0.50 -5.30
N GLY A 570 27.09 -0.21 -4.96
CA GLY A 570 27.71 -0.61 -3.70
C GLY A 570 28.05 -2.10 -3.55
N ARG A 571 27.65 -2.94 -4.51
CA ARG A 571 27.87 -4.40 -4.46
C ARG A 571 28.92 -4.89 -5.46
N LEU A 572 29.25 -4.09 -6.48
CA LEU A 572 30.30 -4.40 -7.46
C LEU A 572 31.30 -3.26 -7.53
N ALA A 573 32.58 -3.59 -7.44
CA ALA A 573 33.69 -2.64 -7.59
C ALA A 573 34.78 -3.18 -8.53
N ILE A 574 35.51 -2.25 -9.15
CA ILE A 574 36.71 -2.55 -9.93
C ILE A 574 37.84 -1.77 -9.26
N VAL A 575 38.78 -2.48 -8.66
CA VAL A 575 39.94 -1.89 -7.98
C VAL A 575 41.14 -1.99 -8.91
N GLU A 576 41.83 -0.88 -9.11
CA GLU A 576 43.07 -0.85 -9.88
C GLU A 576 44.27 -0.90 -8.94
N LYS A 577 45.15 -1.89 -9.14
CA LYS A 577 46.39 -2.05 -8.39
C LYS A 577 47.50 -2.43 -9.36
N ASP A 578 48.61 -1.70 -9.30
CA ASP A 578 49.80 -1.92 -10.15
C ASP A 578 49.46 -1.94 -11.66
N GLY A 579 48.48 -1.14 -12.08
CA GLY A 579 48.00 -1.07 -13.47
C GLY A 579 47.12 -2.24 -13.93
N LYS A 580 46.77 -3.17 -13.04
CA LYS A 580 45.83 -4.27 -13.29
C LYS A 580 44.50 -4.02 -12.56
N LYS A 581 43.39 -4.29 -13.27
CA LYS A 581 42.03 -4.21 -12.73
C LYS A 581 41.65 -5.53 -12.07
N TYR A 582 41.14 -5.45 -10.85
CA TYR A 582 40.64 -6.58 -10.08
C TYR A 582 39.16 -6.35 -9.74
N PRO A 583 38.27 -7.29 -10.06
CA PRO A 583 36.87 -7.18 -9.70
C PRO A 583 36.65 -7.54 -8.23
N GLN A 584 35.72 -6.86 -7.58
CA GLN A 584 35.25 -7.21 -6.25
C GLN A 584 33.73 -7.32 -6.24
N VAL A 585 33.24 -8.49 -5.81
CA VAL A 585 31.83 -8.70 -5.49
C VAL A 585 31.67 -8.56 -3.98
N LEU A 586 31.09 -7.44 -3.56
CA LEU A 586 30.98 -6.98 -2.19
C LEU A 586 29.66 -7.48 -1.59
N LEU A 587 29.66 -8.73 -1.15
CA LEU A 587 28.61 -9.32 -0.31
C LEU A 587 29.26 -9.75 1.01
N ASP A 588 28.78 -9.18 2.12
CA ASP A 588 29.29 -9.43 3.47
C ASP A 588 28.52 -10.54 4.19
N ASP A 589 28.83 -10.75 5.47
CA ASP A 589 28.27 -11.80 6.32
C ASP A 589 26.74 -11.69 6.51
N SER A 590 26.13 -10.53 6.21
CA SER A 590 24.68 -10.37 6.24
C SER A 590 23.98 -11.04 5.04
N VAL A 591 24.75 -11.36 3.99
CA VAL A 591 24.27 -12.06 2.79
C VAL A 591 24.86 -13.47 2.73
N ILE A 592 26.17 -13.60 2.91
CA ILE A 592 26.89 -14.88 2.87
C ILE A 592 27.36 -15.19 4.27
N SER A 593 26.60 -15.99 5.02
CA SER A 593 27.00 -16.33 6.38
C SER A 593 28.34 -17.09 6.41
N PRO A 594 29.15 -16.95 7.47
CA PRO A 594 30.41 -17.68 7.59
C PRO A 594 30.25 -19.20 7.46
N ARG A 595 29.12 -19.75 7.91
CA ARG A 595 28.77 -21.18 7.77
C ARG A 595 28.60 -21.55 6.29
N LEU A 596 27.92 -20.72 5.50
CA LEU A 596 27.73 -20.94 4.07
C LEU A 596 29.05 -20.78 3.30
N GLU A 597 29.85 -19.78 3.64
CA GLU A 597 31.16 -19.58 3.01
C GLU A 597 32.06 -20.82 3.19
N GLN A 598 32.14 -21.35 4.42
CA GLN A 598 32.89 -22.57 4.71
C GLN A 598 32.35 -23.79 3.95
N ALA A 599 31.02 -23.95 3.86
CA ALA A 599 30.40 -25.05 3.13
C ALA A 599 30.70 -25.00 1.62
N LEU A 600 30.71 -23.80 1.03
CA LEU A 600 31.05 -23.60 -0.39
C LEU A 600 32.53 -23.86 -0.67
N MET A 601 33.42 -23.33 0.17
CA MET A 601 34.87 -23.53 0.02
C MET A 601 35.28 -24.98 0.30
N GLY A 602 34.57 -25.67 1.19
CA GLY A 602 34.74 -27.09 1.50
C GLY A 602 34.05 -28.04 0.50
N GLU A 603 33.42 -27.51 -0.55
CA GLU A 603 32.67 -28.27 -1.57
C GLU A 603 31.59 -29.21 -1.01
N SER A 604 31.01 -28.87 0.15
CA SER A 604 29.92 -29.65 0.75
C SER A 604 28.56 -29.31 0.13
N ILE A 605 28.41 -28.11 -0.43
CA ILE A 605 27.20 -27.74 -1.17
C ILE A 605 27.20 -28.41 -2.54
N ARG A 606 26.14 -29.17 -2.82
CA ARG A 606 25.90 -29.86 -4.10
C ARG A 606 24.72 -29.27 -4.86
N ASN A 607 23.80 -28.61 -4.17
CA ASN A 607 22.58 -28.11 -4.75
C ASN A 607 22.40 -26.62 -4.42
N VAL A 608 22.02 -25.83 -5.41
CA VAL A 608 21.57 -24.45 -5.21
C VAL A 608 20.21 -24.28 -5.90
N PHE A 609 19.17 -24.16 -5.09
CA PHE A 609 17.80 -24.10 -5.55
C PHE A 609 17.22 -22.70 -5.37
N PHE A 610 16.82 -22.08 -6.47
CA PHE A 610 16.08 -20.82 -6.43
C PHE A 610 14.58 -21.11 -6.36
N ILE A 611 13.89 -20.51 -5.39
CA ILE A 611 12.45 -20.71 -5.22
C ILE A 611 11.70 -19.38 -5.29
N GLY A 612 10.48 -19.40 -5.81
CA GLY A 612 9.60 -18.24 -5.84
C GLY A 612 8.22 -18.57 -6.43
N GLN A 613 7.26 -17.65 -6.33
CA GLN A 613 5.91 -17.80 -6.87
C GLN A 613 5.63 -16.78 -7.97
N GLY A 614 4.79 -17.14 -8.96
CA GLY A 614 4.46 -16.25 -10.08
C GLY A 614 5.69 -15.76 -10.84
N THR A 615 5.77 -14.44 -11.09
CA THR A 615 6.90 -13.74 -11.72
C THR A 615 8.22 -13.91 -10.95
N ALA A 616 8.21 -13.93 -9.61
CA ALA A 616 9.42 -14.18 -8.82
C ALA A 616 9.96 -15.61 -9.04
N GLY A 617 9.07 -16.57 -9.28
CA GLY A 617 9.47 -17.92 -9.70
C GLY A 617 10.03 -17.98 -11.13
N VAL A 618 9.69 -17.02 -12.01
CA VAL A 618 10.31 -16.91 -13.34
C VAL A 618 11.69 -16.25 -13.23
N ALA A 619 11.84 -15.22 -12.39
CA ALA A 619 13.14 -14.65 -12.03
C ALA A 619 14.08 -15.73 -11.44
N ALA A 620 13.55 -16.60 -10.58
CA ALA A 620 14.29 -17.74 -10.03
C ALA A 620 14.88 -18.66 -11.13
N SER A 621 14.13 -18.91 -12.20
CA SER A 621 14.65 -19.66 -13.35
C SER A 621 15.78 -18.94 -14.07
N VAL A 622 15.69 -17.62 -14.26
CA VAL A 622 16.81 -16.84 -14.83
C VAL A 622 18.04 -16.91 -13.92
N CYS A 623 17.85 -16.80 -12.60
CA CYS A 623 18.95 -16.90 -11.64
C CYS A 623 19.60 -18.29 -11.64
N ALA A 624 18.82 -19.36 -11.76
CA ALA A 624 19.34 -20.73 -11.86
C ALA A 624 20.16 -20.96 -13.14
N GLU A 625 19.71 -20.43 -14.28
CA GLU A 625 20.46 -20.46 -15.55
C GLU A 625 21.77 -19.67 -15.44
N LEU A 626 21.73 -18.46 -14.88
CA LEU A 626 22.92 -17.64 -14.64
C LEU A 626 23.93 -18.35 -13.73
N LEU A 627 23.46 -18.95 -12.64
CA LEU A 627 24.31 -19.70 -11.72
C LEU A 627 24.96 -20.90 -12.42
N SER A 628 24.17 -21.67 -13.18
CA SER A 628 24.66 -22.84 -13.92
C SER A 628 25.73 -22.45 -14.94
N TYR A 629 25.58 -21.27 -15.56
CA TYR A 629 26.58 -20.70 -16.44
C TYR A 629 27.87 -20.31 -15.68
N TYR A 630 27.76 -19.67 -14.51
CA TYR A 630 28.91 -19.25 -13.70
C TYR A 630 29.64 -20.40 -12.99
N LEU A 631 28.96 -21.49 -12.68
CA LEU A 631 29.52 -22.66 -12.00
C LEU A 631 29.90 -23.79 -12.96
N LYS A 632 29.98 -23.51 -14.27
CA LYS A 632 30.30 -24.53 -15.28
C LYS A 632 31.59 -25.27 -14.92
N GLY A 633 31.50 -26.58 -14.79
CA GLY A 633 32.64 -27.45 -14.42
C GLY A 633 32.74 -27.77 -12.93
N LYS A 634 31.88 -27.22 -12.07
CA LYS A 634 31.72 -27.67 -10.69
C LYS A 634 30.63 -28.73 -10.54
N ASN A 635 30.74 -29.53 -9.50
CA ASN A 635 29.72 -30.49 -9.10
C ASN A 635 28.66 -29.83 -8.21
N ILE A 636 28.05 -28.76 -8.73
CA ILE A 636 26.95 -28.02 -8.09
C ILE A 636 25.81 -27.91 -9.09
N ARG A 637 24.63 -28.39 -8.71
CA ARG A 637 23.41 -28.31 -9.51
C ARG A 637 22.64 -27.03 -9.18
N GLY A 638 22.53 -26.14 -10.16
CA GLY A 638 21.58 -25.02 -10.13
C GLY A 638 20.21 -25.47 -10.64
N ALA A 639 19.14 -25.19 -9.90
CA ALA A 639 17.77 -25.42 -10.38
C ALA A 639 16.82 -24.37 -9.81
N SER A 640 15.63 -24.26 -10.39
CA SER A 640 14.55 -23.43 -9.86
C SER A 640 13.25 -24.22 -9.69
N PHE A 641 12.46 -23.84 -8.70
CA PHE A 641 11.17 -24.44 -8.41
C PHE A 641 10.14 -23.38 -8.03
N LYS A 642 8.87 -23.65 -8.29
CA LYS A 642 7.79 -22.91 -7.62
C LYS A 642 7.85 -23.24 -6.12
N ALA A 643 7.64 -22.25 -5.26
CA ALA A 643 7.76 -22.44 -3.82
C ALA A 643 6.78 -23.50 -3.28
N SER A 644 5.56 -23.54 -3.82
CA SER A 644 4.55 -24.56 -3.51
C SER A 644 5.00 -25.97 -3.92
N GLU A 645 5.61 -26.11 -5.10
CA GLU A 645 6.11 -27.40 -5.58
C GLU A 645 7.32 -27.88 -4.80
N PHE A 646 8.22 -26.96 -4.45
CA PHE A 646 9.39 -27.26 -3.63
C PHE A 646 8.96 -27.77 -2.25
N SER A 647 8.13 -27.01 -1.54
CA SER A 647 7.64 -27.40 -0.22
C SER A 647 6.74 -28.64 -0.24
N GLY A 648 5.95 -28.84 -1.31
CA GLY A 648 5.02 -29.97 -1.43
C GLY A 648 5.70 -31.29 -1.79
N PHE A 649 6.81 -31.26 -2.54
CA PHE A 649 7.34 -32.47 -3.19
C PHE A 649 8.87 -32.64 -3.18
N MET A 650 9.64 -31.61 -2.81
CA MET A 650 11.10 -31.64 -2.92
C MET A 650 11.82 -31.56 -1.56
N VAL A 651 11.11 -31.19 -0.48
CA VAL A 651 11.67 -31.21 0.87
C VAL A 651 11.57 -32.66 1.40
N ASP A 652 12.66 -33.41 1.21
CA ASP A 652 12.87 -34.76 1.75
C ASP A 652 13.55 -34.70 3.15
N ASP A 653 14.17 -35.81 3.58
CA ASP A 653 14.69 -36.00 4.94
C ASP A 653 15.91 -35.14 5.32
N THR A 654 16.79 -34.74 4.39
CA THR A 654 17.95 -33.88 4.71
C THR A 654 18.32 -32.96 3.55
N LEU A 655 18.62 -31.69 3.85
CA LEU A 655 19.06 -30.66 2.90
C LEU A 655 20.40 -30.01 3.29
N ASP A 656 21.23 -30.69 4.09
CA ASP A 656 22.52 -30.17 4.58
C ASP A 656 23.52 -29.78 3.46
N ASP A 657 23.41 -30.40 2.29
CA ASP A 657 24.23 -30.11 1.10
C ASP A 657 23.61 -29.06 0.17
N THR A 658 22.55 -28.40 0.60
CA THR A 658 21.70 -27.55 -0.24
C THR A 658 21.67 -26.11 0.25
N LEU A 659 21.83 -25.18 -0.70
CA LEU A 659 21.50 -23.76 -0.52
C LEU A 659 20.16 -23.47 -1.19
N VAL A 660 19.19 -23.00 -0.42
CA VAL A 660 17.89 -22.52 -0.94
C VAL A 660 17.89 -20.99 -0.96
N VAL A 661 17.64 -20.42 -2.14
CA VAL A 661 17.55 -18.97 -2.36
C VAL A 661 16.12 -18.60 -2.69
N ALA A 662 15.41 -18.00 -1.73
CA ALA A 662 14.06 -17.50 -1.95
C ALA A 662 14.07 -16.15 -2.67
N ILE A 663 13.28 -16.03 -3.74
CA ILE A 663 13.04 -14.78 -4.45
C ILE A 663 11.61 -14.33 -4.18
N THR A 664 11.46 -13.11 -3.65
CA THR A 664 10.14 -12.55 -3.35
C THR A 664 10.18 -11.01 -3.31
N GLN A 665 9.15 -10.34 -3.84
CA GLN A 665 9.06 -8.88 -3.77
C GLN A 665 8.63 -8.41 -2.37
N SER A 666 7.53 -8.95 -1.85
CA SER A 666 6.89 -8.50 -0.61
C SER A 666 7.56 -9.03 0.66
N GLY A 667 8.17 -10.21 0.57
CA GLY A 667 8.70 -10.96 1.71
C GLY A 667 7.63 -11.60 2.60
N THR A 668 6.36 -11.50 2.23
CA THR A 668 5.20 -12.03 3.00
C THR A 668 4.47 -13.17 2.29
N THR A 669 4.91 -13.55 1.08
CA THR A 669 4.29 -14.65 0.32
C THR A 669 4.28 -15.95 1.14
N THR A 670 3.09 -16.46 1.46
CA THR A 670 2.89 -17.57 2.40
C THR A 670 3.65 -18.84 1.98
N ASP A 671 3.49 -19.28 0.73
CA ASP A 671 4.14 -20.51 0.24
C ASP A 671 5.67 -20.39 0.23
N THR A 672 6.21 -19.20 -0.11
CA THR A 672 7.66 -18.96 -0.09
C THR A 672 8.22 -18.98 1.33
N ASN A 673 7.52 -18.33 2.28
CA ASN A 673 7.92 -18.34 3.69
C ASN A 673 7.87 -19.77 4.26
N ARG A 674 6.79 -20.51 3.98
CA ARG A 674 6.65 -21.91 4.38
C ARG A 674 7.76 -22.79 3.82
N ALA A 675 8.10 -22.64 2.54
CA ALA A 675 9.17 -23.39 1.91
C ALA A 675 10.54 -23.15 2.55
N ILE A 676 10.82 -21.91 2.98
CA ILE A 676 12.04 -21.57 3.73
C ILE A 676 12.05 -22.21 5.10
N ASP A 677 10.95 -22.11 5.86
CA ASP A 677 10.84 -22.73 7.19
C ASP A 677 11.11 -24.24 7.10
N MET A 678 10.46 -24.92 6.16
CA MET A 678 10.64 -26.36 5.91
C MET A 678 12.07 -26.71 5.47
N ALA A 679 12.68 -25.94 4.57
CA ALA A 679 14.04 -26.21 4.12
C ALA A 679 15.06 -26.07 5.26
N ARG A 680 14.89 -25.04 6.08
CA ARG A 680 15.75 -24.74 7.23
C ARG A 680 15.65 -25.83 8.29
N GLU A 681 14.45 -26.33 8.56
CA GLU A 681 14.23 -27.46 9.48
C GLU A 681 15.00 -28.72 9.05
N GLN A 682 15.18 -28.93 7.74
CA GLN A 682 15.98 -30.03 7.18
C GLN A 682 17.48 -29.72 7.02
N GLY A 683 17.97 -28.62 7.59
CA GLY A 683 19.39 -28.29 7.64
C GLY A 683 19.93 -27.43 6.50
N ALA A 684 19.09 -27.04 5.54
CA ALA A 684 19.50 -26.22 4.40
C ALA A 684 20.09 -24.87 4.81
N HIS A 685 21.03 -24.39 4.00
CA HIS A 685 21.44 -22.99 4.02
C HIS A 685 20.40 -22.14 3.30
N THR A 686 20.10 -20.96 3.82
CA THR A 686 19.00 -20.14 3.29
C THR A 686 19.41 -18.70 3.02
N ILE A 687 19.06 -18.18 1.84
CA ILE A 687 19.19 -16.76 1.48
C ILE A 687 17.84 -16.25 0.94
N ALA A 688 17.50 -14.98 1.22
CA ALA A 688 16.41 -14.30 0.53
C ALA A 688 16.92 -13.17 -0.37
N ILE A 689 16.48 -13.14 -1.63
CA ILE A 689 16.50 -11.96 -2.50
C ILE A 689 15.15 -11.27 -2.38
N VAL A 690 15.12 -10.11 -1.71
CA VAL A 690 13.87 -9.44 -1.32
C VAL A 690 13.95 -7.93 -1.46
N ASN A 691 12.83 -7.29 -1.78
CA ASN A 691 12.76 -5.84 -1.87
C ASN A 691 12.38 -5.20 -0.54
N ARG A 692 11.31 -5.68 0.12
CA ARG A 692 10.81 -5.06 1.36
C ARG A 692 11.72 -5.36 2.55
N ARG A 693 12.34 -4.31 3.11
CA ARG A 693 13.04 -4.37 4.40
C ARG A 693 12.08 -4.81 5.52
N ASP A 694 12.63 -5.54 6.49
CA ASP A 694 11.92 -6.02 7.69
C ASP A 694 10.62 -6.79 7.39
N SER A 695 10.56 -7.44 6.23
CA SER A 695 9.47 -8.35 5.86
C SER A 695 9.68 -9.72 6.53
N ASP A 696 8.61 -10.50 6.67
CA ASP A 696 8.64 -11.74 7.47
C ASP A 696 9.78 -12.69 7.05
N ILE A 697 10.05 -12.85 5.74
CA ILE A 697 11.13 -13.71 5.24
C ILE A 697 12.52 -13.28 5.70
N THR A 698 12.75 -11.99 5.94
CA THR A 698 14.07 -11.46 6.33
C THR A 698 14.51 -11.93 7.70
N PHE A 699 13.57 -12.37 8.54
CA PHE A 699 13.84 -12.92 9.86
C PHE A 699 13.96 -14.45 9.87
N LYS A 700 13.71 -15.12 8.73
CA LYS A 700 13.64 -16.58 8.61
C LYS A 700 14.85 -17.21 7.90
N VAL A 701 15.66 -16.41 7.21
CA VAL A 701 16.80 -16.87 6.40
C VAL A 701 18.14 -16.56 7.06
N ASP A 702 19.20 -17.28 6.66
CA ASP A 702 20.57 -17.05 7.14
C ASP A 702 21.24 -15.80 6.54
N GLY A 703 20.78 -15.35 5.37
CA GLY A 703 21.30 -14.17 4.69
C GLY A 703 20.27 -13.45 3.83
N VAL A 704 20.37 -12.13 3.71
CA VAL A 704 19.39 -11.29 2.99
C VAL A 704 20.08 -10.39 1.98
N LEU A 705 19.80 -10.61 0.70
CA LEU A 705 20.22 -9.73 -0.39
C LEU A 705 19.06 -8.81 -0.81
N TYR A 706 19.11 -7.55 -0.38
CA TYR A 706 18.09 -6.58 -0.79
C TYR A 706 18.23 -6.18 -2.26
N THR A 707 17.11 -6.12 -2.97
CA THR A 707 17.03 -5.42 -4.27
C THR A 707 16.88 -3.91 -4.06
N SER A 708 17.40 -3.12 -4.99
CA SER A 708 17.31 -1.65 -4.97
C SER A 708 17.83 -1.08 -3.63
N THR A 709 17.22 0.00 -3.13
CA THR A 709 17.46 0.56 -1.79
C THR A 709 16.67 -0.15 -0.67
N GLY A 710 15.82 -1.11 -1.02
CA GLY A 710 14.86 -1.75 -0.13
C GLY A 710 13.62 -0.91 0.22
N ARG A 711 13.51 0.30 -0.36
CA ARG A 711 12.35 1.22 -0.25
C ARG A 711 11.54 1.35 -1.53
N ASP A 712 11.98 0.68 -2.60
CA ASP A 712 11.46 0.84 -3.95
C ASP A 712 10.18 0.02 -4.15
N ILE A 713 9.08 0.47 -3.55
CA ILE A 713 7.81 -0.25 -3.48
C ILE A 713 7.18 -0.37 -4.87
N GLU A 714 6.66 -1.56 -5.16
CA GLU A 714 5.88 -1.86 -6.35
C GLU A 714 4.42 -1.91 -5.94
N MET A 715 3.63 -0.95 -6.45
CA MET A 715 2.21 -0.76 -6.20
C MET A 715 1.37 -1.43 -7.28
N SER A 716 1.89 -1.61 -8.51
CA SER A 716 1.17 -2.40 -9.50
C SER A 716 1.02 -3.85 -9.05
N VAL A 717 -0.16 -4.42 -9.28
CA VAL A 717 -0.44 -5.83 -9.01
C VAL A 717 0.44 -6.72 -9.89
N ALA A 718 0.62 -6.33 -11.16
CA ALA A 718 1.43 -7.07 -12.12
C ALA A 718 2.90 -6.69 -11.99
N SER A 719 3.74 -7.66 -11.61
CA SER A 719 5.11 -7.32 -11.23
C SER A 719 6.02 -6.89 -12.40
N THR A 720 6.87 -5.87 -12.19
CA THR A 720 7.76 -5.27 -13.21
C THR A 720 9.19 -5.04 -12.70
N LYS A 721 9.48 -3.91 -12.04
CA LYS A 721 10.83 -3.52 -11.60
C LYS A 721 11.48 -4.54 -10.68
N ALA A 722 10.70 -5.21 -9.82
CA ALA A 722 11.17 -6.28 -8.96
C ALA A 722 11.75 -7.45 -9.76
N TYR A 723 11.15 -7.86 -10.87
CA TYR A 723 11.66 -8.95 -11.72
C TYR A 723 13.08 -8.65 -12.22
N TYR A 724 13.30 -7.47 -12.79
CA TYR A 724 14.61 -7.08 -13.32
C TYR A 724 15.66 -6.93 -12.22
N ALA A 725 15.28 -6.31 -11.10
CA ALA A 725 16.17 -6.15 -9.94
C ALA A 725 16.54 -7.50 -9.31
N GLN A 726 15.61 -8.44 -9.22
CA GLN A 726 15.86 -9.80 -8.72
C GLN A 726 16.86 -10.56 -9.61
N ILE A 727 16.78 -10.42 -10.93
CA ILE A 727 17.76 -11.03 -11.86
C ILE A 727 19.15 -10.42 -11.64
N ALA A 728 19.23 -9.09 -11.51
CA ALA A 728 20.50 -8.41 -11.23
C ALA A 728 21.11 -8.87 -9.90
N ALA A 729 20.31 -8.95 -8.83
CA ALA A 729 20.73 -9.48 -7.54
C ALA A 729 21.19 -10.94 -7.62
N GLY A 730 20.45 -11.80 -8.33
CA GLY A 730 20.82 -13.19 -8.55
C GLY A 730 22.12 -13.35 -9.34
N SER A 731 22.38 -12.46 -10.30
CA SER A 731 23.67 -12.45 -11.02
C SER A 731 24.83 -12.09 -10.10
N ILE A 732 24.67 -11.07 -9.24
CA ILE A 732 25.68 -10.66 -8.24
C ILE A 732 25.94 -11.82 -7.26
N LEU A 733 24.88 -12.45 -6.75
CA LEU A 733 25.00 -13.62 -5.87
C LEU A 733 25.74 -14.76 -6.59
N GLY A 734 25.34 -15.09 -7.82
CA GLY A 734 25.99 -16.14 -8.61
C GLY A 734 27.48 -15.89 -8.85
N LEU A 735 27.88 -14.64 -9.13
CA LEU A 735 29.29 -14.27 -9.25
C LEU A 735 30.05 -14.47 -7.93
N LYS A 736 29.48 -14.09 -6.79
CA LYS A 736 30.10 -14.32 -5.46
C LYS A 736 30.27 -15.81 -5.19
N LEU A 737 29.24 -16.63 -5.45
CA LEU A 737 29.32 -18.08 -5.27
C LEU A 737 30.39 -18.71 -6.19
N ALA A 738 30.48 -18.24 -7.43
CA ALA A 738 31.49 -18.70 -8.39
C ALA A 738 32.92 -18.28 -8.01
N GLN A 739 33.10 -17.11 -7.39
CA GLN A 739 34.39 -16.69 -6.81
C GLN A 739 34.78 -17.58 -5.62
N LEU A 740 33.87 -17.83 -4.67
CA LEU A 740 34.13 -18.65 -3.49
C LEU A 740 34.49 -20.11 -3.84
N THR A 741 33.87 -20.64 -4.90
CA THR A 741 34.14 -22.00 -5.39
C THR A 741 35.33 -22.07 -6.34
N GLY A 742 35.95 -20.93 -6.71
CA GLY A 742 37.05 -20.88 -7.68
C GLY A 742 36.65 -21.38 -9.08
N SER A 743 35.41 -21.11 -9.50
CA SER A 743 34.85 -21.56 -10.79
C SER A 743 35.19 -20.65 -11.97
N ILE A 744 35.48 -19.39 -11.70
CA ILE A 744 35.69 -18.33 -12.70
C ILE A 744 36.94 -17.53 -12.40
N THR A 745 37.52 -16.91 -13.43
CA THR A 745 38.69 -16.04 -13.31
C THR A 745 38.29 -14.59 -13.06
N ASP A 746 39.22 -13.79 -12.51
CA ASP A 746 39.02 -12.35 -12.34
C ASP A 746 38.71 -11.65 -13.67
N ASP A 747 39.34 -12.03 -14.78
CA ASP A 747 39.07 -11.43 -16.09
C ASP A 747 37.63 -11.70 -16.55
N PHE A 748 37.10 -12.89 -16.26
CA PHE A 748 35.71 -13.22 -16.55
C PHE A 748 34.77 -12.40 -15.66
N VAL A 749 35.02 -12.34 -14.35
CA VAL A 749 34.20 -11.55 -13.42
C VAL A 749 34.20 -10.08 -13.85
N LEU A 750 35.35 -9.52 -14.25
CA LEU A 750 35.46 -8.15 -14.74
C LEU A 750 34.57 -7.92 -15.96
N ALA A 751 34.61 -8.83 -16.94
CA ALA A 751 33.76 -8.76 -18.12
C ALA A 751 32.26 -8.84 -17.76
N GLU A 752 31.87 -9.69 -16.82
CA GLU A 752 30.48 -9.78 -16.33
C GLU A 752 30.02 -8.51 -15.64
N ILE A 753 30.85 -7.94 -14.75
CA ILE A 753 30.55 -6.67 -14.07
C ILE A 753 30.33 -5.55 -15.09
N GLU A 754 31.17 -5.46 -16.13
CA GLU A 754 30.98 -4.48 -17.19
C GLU A 754 29.65 -4.65 -17.94
N GLN A 755 29.21 -5.88 -18.18
CA GLN A 755 27.90 -6.14 -18.80
C GLN A 755 26.76 -5.72 -17.88
N LEU A 756 26.81 -6.10 -16.60
CA LEU A 756 25.79 -5.72 -15.61
C LEU A 756 25.65 -4.19 -15.50
N LEU A 757 26.77 -3.46 -15.46
CA LEU A 757 26.77 -2.00 -15.40
C LEU A 757 26.20 -1.34 -16.66
N ARG A 758 26.21 -2.02 -17.83
CA ARG A 758 25.60 -1.52 -19.08
C ARG A 758 24.11 -1.85 -19.21
N LEU A 759 23.57 -2.74 -18.39
CA LEU A 759 22.16 -3.15 -18.49
C LEU A 759 21.18 -1.98 -18.27
N PRO A 760 21.32 -1.13 -17.23
CA PRO A 760 20.42 0.01 -17.05
C PRO A 760 20.34 0.90 -18.28
N ASP A 761 21.47 1.21 -18.92
CA ASP A 761 21.49 2.04 -20.13
C ASP A 761 20.85 1.34 -21.34
N SER A 762 21.01 0.03 -21.44
CA SER A 762 20.34 -0.78 -22.48
C SER A 762 18.82 -0.78 -22.27
N MET A 763 18.36 -0.88 -21.02
CA MET A 763 16.94 -0.76 -20.68
C MET A 763 16.39 0.65 -20.99
N LYS A 764 17.14 1.72 -20.64
CA LYS A 764 16.77 3.11 -20.97
C LYS A 764 16.59 3.31 -22.49
N LYS A 765 17.46 2.71 -23.31
CA LYS A 765 17.32 2.73 -24.79
C LYS A 765 16.04 2.04 -25.28
N VAL A 766 15.65 0.92 -24.67
CA VAL A 766 14.38 0.24 -24.99
C VAL A 766 13.19 1.13 -24.59
N LEU A 767 13.20 1.68 -23.37
CA LEU A 767 12.14 2.58 -22.88
C LEU A 767 11.98 3.82 -23.77
N ALA A 768 13.07 4.38 -24.30
CA ALA A 768 13.01 5.50 -25.23
C ALA A 768 12.22 5.19 -26.51
N ARG A 769 12.06 3.91 -26.86
CA ARG A 769 11.29 3.42 -28.02
C ARG A 769 9.84 3.06 -27.68
N HIS A 770 9.33 3.43 -26.51
CA HIS A 770 7.99 3.06 -26.05
C HIS A 770 6.86 3.39 -27.05
N LYS A 771 6.97 4.49 -27.81
CA LYS A 771 5.99 4.84 -28.84
C LYS A 771 5.96 3.85 -30.00
N GLU A 772 7.11 3.37 -30.44
CA GLU A 772 7.22 2.36 -31.51
C GLU A 772 6.61 1.03 -31.05
N ILE A 773 6.97 0.59 -29.84
CA ILE A 773 6.42 -0.61 -29.21
C ILE A 773 4.89 -0.48 -29.08
N GLY A 774 4.41 0.67 -28.61
CA GLY A 774 2.99 0.96 -28.47
C GLY A 774 2.23 1.00 -29.79
N ASN A 775 2.84 1.53 -30.86
CA ASN A 775 2.23 1.52 -32.19
C ASN A 775 2.08 0.10 -32.74
N SER A 776 3.08 -0.77 -32.50
CA SER A 776 2.98 -2.19 -32.84
C SER A 776 1.83 -2.86 -32.08
N ALA A 777 1.77 -2.69 -30.76
CA ALA A 777 0.72 -3.27 -29.93
C ALA A 777 -0.68 -2.82 -30.36
N LYS A 778 -0.89 -1.51 -30.54
CA LYS A 778 -2.16 -0.94 -31.00
C LYS A 778 -2.61 -1.49 -32.36
N LYS A 779 -1.66 -1.70 -33.27
CA LYS A 779 -1.97 -2.18 -34.62
C LYS A 779 -2.36 -3.67 -34.62
N PHE A 780 -1.73 -4.49 -33.79
CA PHE A 780 -1.82 -5.95 -33.93
C PHE A 780 -2.58 -6.67 -32.81
N ALA A 781 -2.65 -6.13 -31.59
CA ALA A 781 -3.28 -6.82 -30.45
C ALA A 781 -4.73 -7.25 -30.73
N VAL A 782 -5.52 -6.39 -31.35
CA VAL A 782 -6.95 -6.63 -31.63
C VAL A 782 -7.19 -7.47 -32.90
N THR A 783 -6.13 -7.84 -33.65
CA THR A 783 -6.27 -8.49 -34.95
C THR A 783 -6.48 -10.00 -34.88
N LYS A 784 -6.06 -10.64 -33.79
CA LYS A 784 -6.12 -12.10 -33.61
C LYS A 784 -6.73 -12.48 -32.28
N ARG A 785 -7.53 -13.54 -32.29
CA ARG A 785 -8.17 -14.11 -31.10
C ARG A 785 -7.17 -14.84 -30.21
N TYR A 786 -6.34 -15.70 -30.82
CA TYR A 786 -5.37 -16.55 -30.13
C TYR A 786 -3.98 -15.93 -30.20
N TRP A 787 -3.26 -15.99 -29.09
CA TRP A 787 -1.94 -15.40 -28.94
C TRP A 787 -0.96 -16.43 -28.38
N ALA A 788 0.30 -16.30 -28.75
CA ALA A 788 1.39 -17.11 -28.26
C ALA A 788 2.66 -16.28 -28.09
N ILE A 789 3.46 -16.64 -27.11
CA ILE A 789 4.80 -16.08 -26.92
C ILE A 789 5.81 -17.19 -27.11
N VAL A 790 6.86 -16.95 -27.88
CA VAL A 790 7.88 -17.96 -28.17
C VAL A 790 9.28 -17.45 -27.90
N GLY A 791 10.15 -18.35 -27.44
CA GLY A 791 11.56 -18.07 -27.22
C GLY A 791 12.36 -19.36 -27.05
N SER A 792 13.66 -19.31 -27.36
CA SER A 792 14.57 -20.47 -27.27
C SER A 792 15.71 -20.21 -26.30
N GLY A 793 16.23 -21.25 -25.66
CA GLY A 793 17.26 -21.11 -24.62
C GLY A 793 16.79 -20.21 -23.47
N PRO A 794 17.62 -19.27 -22.97
CA PRO A 794 17.21 -18.32 -21.94
C PRO A 794 15.96 -17.50 -22.32
N ASN A 795 15.74 -17.26 -23.62
CA ASN A 795 14.58 -16.50 -24.08
C ASN A 795 13.25 -17.27 -23.95
N LYS A 796 13.26 -18.58 -23.69
CA LYS A 796 12.04 -19.28 -23.28
C LYS A 796 11.51 -18.76 -21.95
N ILE A 797 12.41 -18.39 -21.03
CA ILE A 797 12.07 -17.81 -19.74
C ILE A 797 11.46 -16.40 -19.93
N SER A 798 11.97 -15.62 -20.88
CA SER A 798 11.33 -14.36 -21.32
C SER A 798 9.91 -14.61 -21.79
N ALA A 799 9.71 -15.63 -22.62
CA ALA A 799 8.39 -15.97 -23.15
C ALA A 799 7.41 -16.36 -22.03
N ASP A 800 7.88 -17.03 -20.98
CA ASP A 800 7.05 -17.39 -19.82
C ASP A 800 6.62 -16.17 -19.02
N GLU A 801 7.53 -15.22 -18.76
CA GLU A 801 7.19 -14.00 -18.03
C GLU A 801 6.28 -13.07 -18.84
N ILE A 802 6.55 -12.89 -20.13
CA ILE A 802 5.71 -12.09 -21.03
C ILE A 802 4.30 -12.70 -21.10
N ARG A 803 4.19 -14.04 -21.19
CA ARG A 803 2.89 -14.72 -21.14
C ARG A 803 2.13 -14.38 -19.86
N ILE A 804 2.77 -14.43 -18.69
CA ILE A 804 2.14 -14.06 -17.41
C ILE A 804 1.62 -12.61 -17.49
N LYS A 805 2.46 -11.65 -17.86
CA LYS A 805 2.03 -10.24 -17.90
C LYS A 805 0.92 -9.98 -18.89
N LEU A 806 1.00 -10.52 -20.11
CA LEU A 806 -0.06 -10.32 -21.10
C LEU A 806 -1.36 -11.03 -20.67
N SER A 807 -1.29 -12.16 -19.97
CA SER A 807 -2.50 -12.78 -19.41
C SER A 807 -3.11 -11.96 -18.27
N GLU A 808 -2.29 -11.40 -17.38
CA GLU A 808 -2.74 -10.52 -16.29
C GLU A 808 -3.35 -9.22 -16.81
N LEU A 809 -2.71 -8.60 -17.81
CA LEU A 809 -3.12 -7.29 -18.33
C LEU A 809 -4.22 -7.39 -19.38
N CYS A 810 -4.18 -8.38 -20.27
CA CYS A 810 -5.08 -8.49 -21.42
C CYS A 810 -6.22 -9.50 -21.24
N TYR A 811 -6.25 -10.24 -20.13
CA TYR A 811 -7.23 -11.30 -19.83
C TYR A 811 -7.42 -12.32 -20.96
N LYS A 812 -6.33 -12.60 -21.69
CA LYS A 812 -6.27 -13.62 -22.73
C LYS A 812 -5.58 -14.87 -22.20
N THR A 813 -6.08 -16.04 -22.61
CA THR A 813 -5.33 -17.29 -22.50
C THR A 813 -4.24 -17.27 -23.58
N ILE A 814 -2.98 -17.35 -23.16
CA ILE A 814 -1.80 -17.21 -24.03
C ILE A 814 -0.90 -18.43 -23.79
N SER A 815 -0.46 -19.10 -24.85
CA SER A 815 0.55 -20.16 -24.77
C SER A 815 1.97 -19.59 -24.72
N SER A 816 2.90 -20.32 -24.10
CA SER A 816 4.32 -20.00 -24.11
C SER A 816 5.14 -21.22 -24.50
N ASP A 817 5.75 -21.17 -25.68
CA ASP A 817 6.36 -22.34 -26.32
C ASP A 817 7.84 -22.09 -26.67
N VAL A 818 8.60 -23.16 -26.87
CA VAL A 818 9.89 -23.06 -27.57
C VAL A 818 9.60 -22.73 -29.04
N VAL A 819 10.44 -21.92 -29.68
CA VAL A 819 10.17 -21.43 -31.05
C VAL A 819 9.91 -22.59 -32.03
N GLU A 820 10.78 -23.59 -32.05
CA GLU A 820 10.66 -24.77 -32.92
C GLU A 820 9.35 -25.55 -32.67
N ASP A 821 8.97 -25.73 -31.40
CA ASP A 821 7.80 -26.53 -31.02
C ASP A 821 6.49 -25.89 -31.48
N LYS A 822 6.45 -24.56 -31.66
CA LYS A 822 5.21 -23.84 -31.98
C LYS A 822 4.52 -24.36 -33.24
N LYS A 823 5.31 -24.76 -34.26
CA LYS A 823 4.76 -25.31 -35.50
C LYS A 823 4.14 -26.70 -35.34
N HIS A 824 4.44 -27.40 -34.24
CA HIS A 824 3.93 -28.74 -33.94
C HIS A 824 2.70 -28.76 -33.02
N ILE A 825 2.32 -27.63 -32.43
CA ILE A 825 1.27 -27.57 -31.39
C ILE A 825 -0.04 -27.02 -31.96
N ASP A 826 -0.10 -25.71 -32.21
CA ASP A 826 -1.34 -24.97 -32.48
C ASP A 826 -1.17 -23.84 -33.52
N LEU A 827 -0.13 -23.90 -34.37
CA LEU A 827 0.10 -22.88 -35.40
C LEU A 827 -1.11 -22.71 -36.35
N SER A 828 -1.92 -23.76 -36.53
CA SER A 828 -3.18 -23.72 -37.29
C SER A 828 -4.26 -22.81 -36.69
N ALA A 829 -4.10 -22.34 -35.45
CA ALA A 829 -4.98 -21.34 -34.84
C ALA A 829 -4.75 -19.92 -35.41
N GLU A 830 -3.79 -19.77 -36.33
CA GLU A 830 -3.36 -18.51 -36.94
C GLU A 830 -3.07 -17.41 -35.90
N PRO A 831 -2.29 -17.69 -34.84
CA PRO A 831 -2.20 -16.79 -33.69
C PRO A 831 -1.38 -15.52 -33.99
N LEU A 832 -1.53 -14.51 -33.14
CA LEU A 832 -0.47 -13.51 -32.96
C LEU A 832 0.68 -14.18 -32.21
N ILE A 833 1.90 -14.10 -32.75
CA ILE A 833 3.08 -14.74 -32.15
C ILE A 833 4.10 -13.67 -31.78
N PHE A 834 4.35 -13.49 -30.49
CA PHE A 834 5.41 -12.62 -30.00
C PHE A 834 6.71 -13.42 -29.87
N VAL A 835 7.72 -13.09 -30.68
CA VAL A 835 8.97 -13.85 -30.81
C VAL A 835 10.11 -13.16 -30.09
N CYS A 836 10.68 -13.82 -29.07
CA CYS A 836 11.83 -13.35 -28.31
C CYS A 836 13.14 -13.82 -28.98
N ALA A 837 13.66 -13.06 -29.94
CA ALA A 837 14.85 -13.44 -30.72
C ALA A 837 16.14 -12.73 -30.27
N ALA A 838 16.04 -11.54 -29.65
CA ALA A 838 17.19 -10.73 -29.32
C ALA A 838 18.14 -11.43 -28.32
N GLY A 839 19.45 -11.30 -28.56
CA GLY A 839 20.50 -11.87 -27.71
C GLY A 839 20.80 -13.36 -27.96
N ASN A 840 20.07 -14.05 -28.84
CA ASN A 840 20.42 -15.40 -29.25
C ASN A 840 21.70 -15.42 -30.11
N ARG A 841 22.43 -16.53 -30.02
CA ARG A 841 23.56 -16.86 -30.90
C ARG A 841 23.14 -17.05 -32.37
N GLU A 842 24.08 -16.92 -33.28
CA GLU A 842 23.85 -16.89 -34.73
C GLU A 842 23.20 -18.16 -35.30
N ASP A 843 23.59 -19.35 -34.82
CA ASP A 843 23.00 -20.63 -35.20
C ASP A 843 21.53 -20.72 -34.81
N VAL A 844 21.20 -20.37 -33.57
CA VAL A 844 19.82 -20.34 -33.07
C VAL A 844 19.00 -19.26 -33.77
N LEU A 845 19.59 -18.09 -34.01
CA LEU A 845 18.92 -16.98 -34.69
C LEU A 845 18.53 -17.34 -36.13
N SER A 846 19.40 -18.03 -36.84
CA SER A 846 19.13 -18.52 -38.20
C SER A 846 17.93 -19.47 -38.25
N ASP A 847 17.75 -20.31 -37.24
CA ASP A 847 16.60 -21.20 -37.15
C ASP A 847 15.32 -20.45 -36.78
N ILE A 848 15.38 -19.50 -35.84
CA ILE A 848 14.24 -18.64 -35.48
C ILE A 848 13.74 -17.83 -36.69
N VAL A 849 14.63 -17.36 -37.57
CA VAL A 849 14.25 -16.70 -38.83
C VAL A 849 13.45 -17.64 -39.73
N LYS A 850 13.89 -18.91 -39.88
CA LYS A 850 13.18 -19.92 -40.67
C LYS A 850 11.81 -20.22 -40.07
N ASP A 851 11.72 -20.42 -38.76
CA ASP A 851 10.43 -20.66 -38.09
C ASP A 851 9.49 -19.47 -38.19
N THR A 852 10.01 -18.24 -38.11
CA THR A 852 9.21 -17.02 -38.33
C THR A 852 8.63 -16.97 -39.73
N ALA A 853 9.39 -17.40 -40.75
CA ALA A 853 8.87 -17.54 -42.11
C ALA A 853 7.75 -18.59 -42.21
N ILE A 854 7.87 -19.71 -41.49
CA ILE A 854 6.82 -20.73 -41.38
C ILE A 854 5.58 -20.13 -40.69
N PHE A 855 5.75 -19.42 -39.59
CA PHE A 855 4.64 -18.77 -38.89
C PHE A 855 3.85 -17.86 -39.83
N LYS A 856 4.56 -17.01 -40.57
CA LYS A 856 3.95 -16.10 -41.53
C LYS A 856 3.22 -16.84 -42.66
N ALA A 857 3.81 -17.91 -43.19
CA ALA A 857 3.19 -18.73 -44.22
C ALA A 857 1.85 -19.35 -43.77
N HIS A 858 1.72 -19.65 -42.48
CA HIS A 858 0.50 -20.18 -41.84
C HIS A 858 -0.45 -19.10 -41.29
N GLN A 859 -0.41 -17.88 -41.84
CA GLN A 859 -1.32 -16.77 -41.49
C GLN A 859 -1.24 -16.28 -40.03
N ALA A 860 -0.18 -16.64 -39.30
CA ALA A 860 0.12 -16.02 -38.02
C ALA A 860 0.55 -14.56 -38.20
N VAL A 861 0.56 -13.80 -37.10
CA VAL A 861 1.05 -12.42 -37.06
C VAL A 861 2.31 -12.38 -36.18
N PRO A 862 3.54 -12.53 -36.74
CA PRO A 862 4.75 -12.53 -35.95
C PRO A 862 5.18 -11.11 -35.58
N ILE A 863 5.30 -10.85 -34.28
CA ILE A 863 5.90 -9.63 -33.71
C ILE A 863 7.25 -10.02 -33.13
N VAL A 864 8.34 -9.59 -33.74
CA VAL A 864 9.69 -10.09 -33.42
C VAL A 864 10.49 -9.05 -32.66
N VAL A 865 11.03 -9.42 -31.50
CA VAL A 865 12.04 -8.64 -30.79
C VAL A 865 13.42 -9.10 -31.25
N ALA A 866 14.17 -8.21 -31.91
CA ALA A 866 15.47 -8.56 -32.51
C ALA A 866 16.55 -7.54 -32.15
N THR A 867 17.81 -7.96 -32.15
CA THR A 867 18.94 -7.06 -31.94
C THR A 867 19.04 -6.02 -33.07
N GLU A 868 19.42 -4.80 -32.74
CA GLU A 868 19.66 -3.73 -33.71
C GLU A 868 20.55 -4.19 -34.87
N GLY A 869 20.11 -3.93 -36.10
CA GLY A 869 20.80 -4.36 -37.32
C GLY A 869 20.37 -5.72 -37.88
N GLU A 870 19.63 -6.53 -37.11
CA GLU A 870 19.08 -7.80 -37.59
C GLU A 870 17.86 -7.57 -38.48
N ARG A 871 18.04 -7.74 -39.81
CA ARG A 871 17.02 -7.48 -40.84
C ARG A 871 16.46 -8.73 -41.50
N ARG A 872 16.94 -9.92 -41.13
CA ARG A 872 16.47 -11.18 -41.74
C ARG A 872 15.01 -11.48 -41.43
N PHE A 873 14.43 -10.85 -40.41
CA PHE A 873 13.01 -10.96 -40.07
C PHE A 873 12.09 -10.06 -40.91
N ASP A 874 12.61 -9.00 -41.55
CA ASP A 874 11.80 -8.01 -42.29
C ASP A 874 10.82 -8.61 -43.31
N PRO A 875 11.16 -9.68 -44.07
CA PRO A 875 10.22 -10.28 -45.02
C PRO A 875 9.09 -11.10 -44.38
N TYR A 876 9.22 -11.47 -43.10
CA TYR A 876 8.39 -12.49 -42.46
C TYR A 876 7.62 -11.96 -41.24
N ALA A 877 8.15 -10.95 -40.55
CA ALA A 877 7.52 -10.34 -39.38
C ALA A 877 6.52 -9.24 -39.77
N ASP A 878 5.41 -9.16 -39.05
CA ASP A 878 4.47 -8.04 -39.16
C ASP A 878 4.97 -6.78 -38.44
N ALA A 879 5.80 -6.98 -37.41
CA ALA A 879 6.62 -5.92 -36.81
C ALA A 879 7.94 -6.49 -36.31
N VAL A 880 9.03 -5.74 -36.50
CA VAL A 880 10.32 -5.98 -35.86
C VAL A 880 10.58 -4.85 -34.88
N ILE A 881 10.71 -5.18 -33.59
CA ILE A 881 11.08 -4.26 -32.53
C ILE A 881 12.57 -4.43 -32.28
N SER A 882 13.38 -3.46 -32.70
CA SER A 882 14.83 -3.56 -32.51
C SER A 882 15.24 -3.14 -31.10
N VAL A 883 16.21 -3.84 -30.52
CA VAL A 883 16.75 -3.56 -29.17
C VAL A 883 18.28 -3.59 -29.17
N PRO A 884 18.94 -2.93 -28.20
CA PRO A 884 20.40 -2.95 -28.10
C PRO A 884 20.95 -4.38 -27.98
N GLU A 885 22.19 -4.58 -28.44
CA GLU A 885 22.89 -5.85 -28.24
C GLU A 885 23.15 -6.11 -26.76
N VAL A 886 22.77 -7.31 -26.30
CA VAL A 886 23.07 -7.82 -24.97
C VAL A 886 23.53 -9.27 -25.08
N LYS A 887 24.30 -9.73 -24.09
CA LYS A 887 24.74 -11.14 -24.03
C LYS A 887 23.55 -12.07 -23.77
N GLU A 888 23.59 -13.27 -24.36
CA GLU A 888 22.53 -14.30 -24.33
C GLU A 888 21.90 -14.50 -22.94
N ARG A 889 22.73 -14.63 -21.89
CA ARG A 889 22.27 -14.82 -20.51
C ARG A 889 21.52 -13.62 -19.89
N PHE A 890 21.72 -12.42 -20.42
CA PHE A 890 21.00 -11.20 -20.01
C PHE A 890 19.89 -10.79 -20.99
N ALA A 891 19.74 -11.52 -22.10
CA ALA A 891 18.62 -11.35 -23.04
C ALA A 891 17.24 -11.39 -22.37
N PRO A 892 17.01 -12.18 -21.29
CA PRO A 892 15.71 -12.17 -20.61
C PRO A 892 15.27 -10.82 -20.07
N ILE A 893 16.20 -9.95 -19.65
CA ILE A 893 15.89 -8.61 -19.19
C ILE A 893 15.32 -7.77 -20.33
N ILE A 894 15.99 -7.77 -21.48
CA ILE A 894 15.63 -6.90 -22.61
C ILE A 894 14.36 -7.37 -23.31
N ASN A 895 14.25 -8.66 -23.62
CA ASN A 895 13.06 -9.20 -24.30
C ASN A 895 11.81 -9.02 -23.44
N THR A 896 11.92 -9.29 -22.13
CA THR A 896 10.80 -9.11 -21.20
C THR A 896 10.40 -7.65 -21.07
N LEU A 897 11.35 -6.71 -21.04
CA LEU A 897 11.05 -5.27 -20.99
C LEU A 897 10.22 -4.80 -22.18
N VAL A 898 10.57 -5.26 -23.39
CA VAL A 898 9.74 -5.00 -24.58
C VAL A 898 8.36 -5.63 -24.43
N GLY A 899 8.28 -6.88 -23.99
CA GLY A 899 7.01 -7.59 -23.82
C GLY A 899 6.09 -6.95 -22.76
N HIS A 900 6.64 -6.51 -21.64
CA HIS A 900 5.92 -5.75 -20.59
C HIS A 900 5.33 -4.46 -21.17
N MET A 901 6.12 -3.68 -21.90
CA MET A 901 5.65 -2.45 -22.56
C MET A 901 4.62 -2.72 -23.65
N TRP A 902 4.85 -3.75 -24.48
CA TRP A 902 3.93 -4.14 -25.54
C TRP A 902 2.60 -4.61 -24.95
N GLY A 903 2.63 -5.41 -23.88
CA GLY A 903 1.46 -5.87 -23.14
C GLY A 903 0.64 -4.73 -22.56
N TYR A 904 1.30 -3.72 -21.96
CA TYR A 904 0.63 -2.52 -21.48
C TYR A 904 -0.14 -1.79 -22.59
N TYR A 905 0.50 -1.54 -23.74
CA TYR A 905 -0.18 -0.89 -24.86
C TYR A 905 -1.22 -1.77 -25.55
N ALA A 906 -1.03 -3.09 -25.53
CA ALA A 906 -2.00 -4.04 -26.04
C ALA A 906 -3.27 -4.04 -25.18
N ALA A 907 -3.11 -4.02 -23.85
CA ALA A 907 -4.22 -3.90 -22.92
C ALA A 907 -4.98 -2.57 -23.12
N LEU A 908 -4.27 -1.45 -23.32
CA LEU A 908 -4.90 -0.16 -23.66
C LEU A 908 -5.70 -0.22 -24.97
N ALA A 909 -5.15 -0.86 -25.99
CA ALA A 909 -5.84 -1.00 -27.28
C ALA A 909 -7.11 -1.84 -27.17
N ILE A 910 -7.07 -2.94 -26.40
CA ILE A 910 -8.25 -3.78 -26.16
C ILE A 910 -9.28 -3.03 -25.31
N ASN A 911 -8.84 -2.25 -24.31
CA ASN A 911 -9.73 -1.41 -23.51
C ASN A 911 -10.50 -0.42 -24.39
N GLU A 912 -9.78 0.29 -25.27
CA GLU A 912 -10.35 1.29 -26.18
C GLU A 912 -11.39 0.67 -27.13
N GLU A 913 -11.09 -0.48 -27.73
CA GLU A 913 -12.04 -1.22 -28.58
C GLU A 913 -13.28 -1.67 -27.80
N SER A 914 -13.08 -2.13 -26.57
CA SER A 914 -14.16 -2.60 -25.71
C SER A 914 -15.08 -1.46 -25.28
N HIS A 915 -14.54 -0.26 -24.98
CA HIS A 915 -15.35 0.94 -24.72
C HIS A 915 -16.17 1.36 -25.93
N PHE A 916 -15.59 1.31 -27.13
CA PHE A 916 -16.33 1.58 -28.37
C PHE A 916 -17.54 0.65 -28.52
N LEU A 917 -17.36 -0.64 -28.27
CA LEU A 917 -18.44 -1.63 -28.34
C LEU A 917 -19.48 -1.44 -27.21
N PHE A 918 -19.06 -1.19 -25.98
CA PHE A 918 -19.96 -0.94 -24.84
C PHE A 918 -20.87 0.26 -25.10
N ASN A 919 -20.29 1.39 -25.51
CA ASN A 919 -21.01 2.61 -25.83
C ASN A 919 -21.94 2.45 -27.04
N SER A 920 -21.61 1.55 -27.97
CA SER A 920 -22.40 1.34 -29.20
C SER A 920 -23.49 0.27 -29.08
N VAL A 921 -23.37 -0.70 -28.17
CA VAL A 921 -24.22 -1.92 -28.15
C VAL A 921 -24.95 -2.15 -26.81
N HIS A 922 -24.67 -1.38 -25.75
CA HIS A 922 -25.29 -1.55 -24.41
C HIS A 922 -25.27 -3.02 -23.91
N LYS A 923 -24.23 -3.78 -24.26
CA LYS A 923 -23.97 -5.12 -23.72
C LYS A 923 -22.63 -5.11 -22.98
N PRO A 924 -22.55 -5.68 -21.77
CA PRO A 924 -21.28 -5.87 -21.09
C PRO A 924 -20.48 -6.94 -21.84
N LEU A 925 -19.36 -6.53 -22.45
CA LEU A 925 -18.30 -7.44 -22.89
C LEU A 925 -17.25 -7.49 -21.76
N PRO A 926 -16.51 -8.61 -21.60
CA PRO A 926 -15.38 -8.67 -20.67
C PRO A 926 -14.34 -7.62 -21.10
N LEU A 927 -14.33 -6.51 -20.37
CA LEU A 927 -13.49 -5.34 -20.62
C LEU A 927 -12.09 -5.56 -20.03
N VAL A 928 -11.08 -5.29 -20.84
CA VAL A 928 -9.68 -5.31 -20.41
C VAL A 928 -9.35 -3.98 -19.75
N VAL A 929 -9.25 -3.95 -18.42
CA VAL A 929 -8.81 -2.76 -17.69
C VAL A 929 -7.32 -2.82 -17.43
N VAL A 930 -6.60 -1.78 -17.86
CA VAL A 930 -5.17 -1.60 -17.61
C VAL A 930 -4.97 -1.09 -16.19
N GLN A 931 -4.34 -1.88 -15.33
CA GLN A 931 -4.05 -1.54 -13.92
C GLN A 931 -2.77 -0.73 -13.78
#